data_AF-A0A093YJQ3-F1
#
_entry.id   AF-A0A093YJQ3-F1
#
_cell.length_a   1.000
_cell.length_b   1.000
_cell.length_c   1.000
_cell.angle_alpha   90.00
_cell.angle_beta   90.00
_cell.angle_gamma   90.00
#
_symmetry.space_group_name_H-M   'P 1'
#
loop_
_entity.id
_entity.type
_entity.pdbx_description
1 polymer ?
#
loop_
_entity_poly.entity_id
_entity_poly.type
_entity_poly.pdbx_seq_one_letter_code
_entity_poly.pdbx_strand_id
1 'polypeptide(L)'
;MSAPEQAGGPSKLFQHITVKEGARAHIGDYIGREDPLSLLPFATPAPFNSKVNQHEPPCLPGTRVDLLQDIYDWADRQDGQDEQFIFWLSGLAGTGKSTISRTVACKYHEQRRLGASFFFLKGGGGVSHAGESDRQDGQGEQCIFWLSGLAGTGKSTISRTVACKYHEQRRLGASFFFSKGGGDVSHAGKFFTSIAVQLANNVPLAPSCSRSPIKAREFPAVKILELLVEARSLDTVRLRVFLTSRPNVPIRHGMHDIPQAEHQDFIIQNIPPAIINHDISLFLEYRLGITRQEWSLEADWPGEVVLRQLVLRACGLFIWAATACRFITEGEEFAEGRLVEILEGTSFDGTPEQHLDQIYLTVLKRSIPNHFRAPEKVQLHARQRKILGSVAILLSPLPAASLAKVISMSATQATQTLERLQAIVDVPKDVAGFLRLHHPSFRDFLLNKDRCGEFWVDEKEAHQILAAGCIQLMSQTLKKDICEMRAPGSQASQVESSWIEKCLPPEVQYACLYWVQHLQRAGSRVHNGEEAHQFLQAHLLHWLEALGWMGKISDGIQAILSLEAHEGPDLHAFIHDARRFAVYNRSVVEQAPLQLYCSALVFAPEKSIIRKTFEECIPTWIERKPRVQEYWSAALQALEGHSRPVTSVAFSPDGRQVVSGSGDGTLRLWDAATGAALQTLEGHSGWVNSVVFSPDGRQVVSGSGDGTLRLWDAATGAALQTLEGHSYPVTSVAFSPDGRQVVSGSGDSTLRFWDAATGAALQTLEGHSGW
;
A
#
# COMPACT_ATOMS: atom_id res chain seq x y z
N MET A 1 26.03 -77.70 14.01
CA MET A 1 25.04 -78.46 13.22
C MET A 1 23.75 -77.64 13.22
N SER A 2 23.16 -77.20 12.12
CA SER A 2 23.53 -77.30 10.69
C SER A 2 22.76 -76.21 9.92
N ALA A 3 23.39 -75.57 8.93
CA ALA A 3 22.74 -74.69 7.94
C ALA A 3 22.17 -75.56 6.78
N PRO A 4 21.44 -75.06 5.74
CA PRO A 4 21.64 -73.77 5.04
C PRO A 4 20.39 -73.00 4.50
N GLU A 5 20.64 -71.79 3.95
CA GLU A 5 19.99 -71.14 2.76
C GLU A 5 18.46 -70.82 2.72
N GLN A 6 17.95 -69.76 2.04
CA GLN A 6 18.49 -68.49 1.50
C GLN A 6 17.33 -67.49 1.18
N ALA A 7 17.62 -66.17 1.14
CA ALA A 7 16.99 -65.07 0.36
C ALA A 7 15.49 -64.65 0.49
N GLY A 8 15.26 -63.32 0.70
CA GLY A 8 14.30 -62.54 -0.12
C GLY A 8 13.19 -61.68 0.55
N GLY A 9 13.38 -60.34 0.60
CA GLY A 9 12.28 -59.34 0.49
C GLY A 9 11.81 -58.59 1.77
N PRO A 10 11.58 -57.25 1.71
CA PRO A 10 11.12 -56.45 2.84
C PRO A 10 9.59 -56.51 3.07
N SER A 11 9.18 -56.15 4.29
CA SER A 11 7.84 -56.32 4.87
C SER A 11 6.72 -55.51 4.21
N LYS A 12 5.60 -56.17 3.90
CA LYS A 12 4.30 -55.55 3.56
C LYS A 12 3.55 -55.14 4.83
N LEU A 13 3.07 -53.90 4.91
CA LEU A 13 2.07 -53.51 5.93
C LEU A 13 1.18 -52.34 5.47
N PHE A 14 0.45 -52.56 4.37
CA PHE A 14 -0.68 -51.71 3.93
C PHE A 14 -1.79 -52.57 3.32
N GLN A 15 -2.74 -53.02 4.15
CA GLN A 15 -4.05 -53.53 3.71
C GLN A 15 -5.10 -53.19 4.77
N HIS A 16 -5.99 -52.24 4.46
CA HIS A 16 -7.43 -52.23 4.81
C HIS A 16 -8.09 -50.88 4.46
N ILE A 17 -8.18 -50.54 3.18
CA ILE A 17 -9.25 -49.66 2.66
C ILE A 17 -9.80 -50.33 1.40
N THR A 18 -10.98 -50.95 1.51
CA THR A 18 -11.65 -51.63 0.39
C THR A 18 -12.53 -50.64 -0.37
N VAL A 19 -12.05 -50.14 -1.51
CA VAL A 19 -12.88 -49.35 -2.43
C VAL A 19 -13.85 -50.29 -3.14
N LYS A 20 -15.15 -50.03 -3.06
CA LYS A 20 -16.14 -50.67 -3.94
C LYS A 20 -16.06 -50.03 -5.33
N GLU A 21 -15.56 -50.77 -6.31
CA GLU A 21 -15.73 -50.42 -7.72
C GLU A 21 -17.23 -50.46 -8.09
N GLY A 22 -17.70 -49.48 -8.87
CA GLY A 22 -19.03 -49.52 -9.50
C GLY A 22 -19.99 -48.35 -9.24
N ALA A 23 -19.64 -47.36 -8.40
CA ALA A 23 -20.47 -46.17 -8.22
C ALA A 23 -20.11 -45.07 -9.24
N ARG A 24 -20.87 -44.96 -10.34
CA ARG A 24 -20.87 -43.76 -11.20
C ARG A 24 -21.61 -42.63 -10.49
N ALA A 25 -20.88 -41.79 -9.75
CA ALA A 25 -21.41 -40.50 -9.33
C ALA A 25 -21.57 -39.60 -10.56
N HIS A 26 -22.79 -39.16 -10.85
CA HIS A 26 -23.04 -38.20 -11.91
C HIS A 26 -22.56 -36.80 -11.49
N ILE A 27 -22.01 -36.04 -12.43
CA ILE A 27 -21.69 -34.62 -12.23
C ILE A 27 -23.02 -33.86 -12.12
N GLY A 28 -23.50 -33.69 -10.89
CA GLY A 28 -24.80 -33.09 -10.60
C GLY A 28 -25.03 -32.77 -9.11
N ASP A 29 -24.49 -33.59 -8.20
CA ASP A 29 -24.83 -33.52 -6.76
C ASP A 29 -23.93 -32.60 -5.90
N TYR A 30 -23.16 -31.69 -6.53
CA TYR A 30 -22.35 -30.67 -5.83
C TYR A 30 -22.85 -29.25 -6.12
N ILE A 31 -24.06 -28.94 -5.65
CA ILE A 31 -24.58 -27.58 -5.52
C ILE A 31 -25.00 -27.38 -4.06
N GLY A 32 -24.27 -26.56 -3.30
CA GLY A 32 -24.68 -26.20 -1.92
C GLY A 32 -23.62 -26.20 -0.81
N ARG A 33 -22.32 -26.04 -1.10
CA ARG A 33 -21.34 -25.60 -0.10
C ARG A 33 -20.59 -24.38 -0.61
N GLU A 34 -20.51 -23.35 0.21
CA GLU A 34 -19.72 -22.15 -0.06
C GLU A 34 -18.25 -22.54 -0.18
N ASP A 35 -17.57 -21.97 -1.17
CA ASP A 35 -16.15 -22.19 -1.40
C ASP A 35 -15.34 -21.61 -0.22
N PRO A 36 -14.49 -22.40 0.48
CA PRO A 36 -13.65 -21.89 1.58
C PRO A 36 -12.78 -20.69 1.22
N LEU A 37 -12.56 -20.41 -0.07
CA LEU A 37 -11.87 -19.22 -0.56
C LEU A 37 -12.68 -17.92 -0.42
N SER A 38 -14.01 -17.98 -0.26
CA SER A 38 -14.86 -16.79 -0.06
C SER A 38 -14.77 -16.18 1.35
N LEU A 39 -14.20 -16.93 2.30
CA LEU A 39 -14.05 -16.53 3.72
C LEU A 39 -12.71 -15.85 4.02
N LEU A 40 -11.75 -15.89 3.08
CA LEU A 40 -10.44 -15.25 3.28
C LEU A 40 -10.52 -13.73 3.00
N PRO A 41 -9.94 -12.87 3.84
CA PRO A 41 -9.97 -11.42 3.61
C PRO A 41 -9.11 -11.06 2.39
N PHE A 42 -9.78 -10.72 1.28
CA PHE A 42 -9.19 -10.24 0.03
C PHE A 42 -9.59 -8.79 -0.27
N ALA A 43 -8.81 -8.07 -1.08
CA ALA A 43 -9.09 -6.67 -1.41
C ALA A 43 -9.94 -6.54 -2.69
N THR A 44 -11.23 -6.24 -2.54
CA THR A 44 -12.19 -6.03 -3.65
C THR A 44 -11.74 -5.01 -4.72
N PRO A 45 -11.07 -3.87 -4.38
CA PRO A 45 -10.59 -2.91 -5.37
C PRO A 45 -9.30 -3.32 -6.10
N ALA A 46 -8.77 -4.52 -5.84
CA ALA A 46 -7.62 -5.10 -6.52
C ALA A 46 -8.01 -6.27 -7.45
N PRO A 47 -8.96 -6.10 -8.39
CA PRO A 47 -9.26 -7.14 -9.34
C PRO A 47 -8.07 -7.33 -10.29
N PHE A 48 -7.64 -8.57 -10.35
CA PHE A 48 -7.28 -9.26 -11.56
C PHE A 48 -8.07 -8.72 -12.78
N ASN A 49 -7.49 -7.88 -13.66
CA ASN A 49 -8.27 -7.38 -14.81
C ASN A 49 -8.11 -5.94 -15.38
N SER A 50 -7.62 -4.91 -14.68
CA SER A 50 -7.97 -3.50 -15.05
C SER A 50 -7.21 -2.91 -16.31
N LYS A 51 -7.33 -1.64 -16.79
CA LYS A 51 -6.99 -1.27 -18.22
C LYS A 51 -6.05 -0.09 -18.68
N VAL A 52 -5.16 0.57 -17.90
CA VAL A 52 -4.71 1.98 -18.19
C VAL A 52 -3.31 2.31 -18.84
N ASN A 53 -2.17 1.60 -18.68
CA ASN A 53 -0.87 1.90 -19.38
C ASN A 53 -0.22 0.73 -20.19
N GLN A 54 -1.00 -0.05 -20.96
CA GLN A 54 -0.41 -0.95 -22.00
C GLN A 54 0.38 -0.21 -23.10
N HIS A 55 0.22 1.11 -23.17
CA HIS A 55 0.71 1.95 -24.26
C HIS A 55 2.10 2.57 -23.98
N GLU A 56 2.70 2.34 -22.81
CA GLU A 56 4.10 2.73 -22.58
C GLU A 56 5.07 1.71 -23.20
N PRO A 57 6.00 2.11 -24.09
CA PRO A 57 6.83 1.18 -24.85
C PRO A 57 7.85 0.42 -23.98
N PRO A 58 8.30 -0.77 -24.44
CA PRO A 58 9.48 -1.46 -23.90
C PRO A 58 10.77 -0.73 -24.32
N CYS A 59 11.92 -1.34 -24.06
CA CYS A 59 13.20 -0.91 -24.65
C CYS A 59 13.08 -0.93 -26.18
N LEU A 60 13.67 0.07 -26.83
CA LEU A 60 13.70 0.12 -28.28
C LEU A 60 14.65 -0.95 -28.83
N PRO A 61 14.37 -1.52 -30.03
CA PRO A 61 15.30 -2.43 -30.69
C PRO A 61 16.71 -1.84 -30.76
N GLY A 62 17.72 -2.65 -30.45
CA GLY A 62 19.13 -2.20 -30.41
C GLY A 62 19.54 -1.47 -29.13
N THR A 63 18.64 -1.16 -28.20
CA THR A 63 19.01 -0.53 -26.91
C THR A 63 19.17 -1.56 -25.79
N ARG A 64 20.17 -1.35 -24.92
CA ARG A 64 20.45 -2.18 -23.73
C ARG A 64 20.66 -3.67 -24.04
N VAL A 65 21.16 -4.00 -25.24
CA VAL A 65 21.24 -5.37 -25.77
C VAL A 65 21.97 -6.31 -24.81
N ASP A 66 23.20 -5.97 -24.42
CA ASP A 66 24.03 -6.83 -23.56
C ASP A 66 23.39 -7.05 -22.18
N LEU A 67 22.88 -5.99 -21.54
CA LEU A 67 22.20 -6.10 -20.24
C LEU A 67 20.88 -6.90 -20.33
N LEU A 68 20.12 -6.73 -21.42
CA LEU A 68 18.93 -7.54 -21.65
C LEU A 68 19.32 -9.01 -21.84
N GLN A 69 20.41 -9.29 -22.56
CA GLN A 69 20.94 -10.62 -22.73
C GLN A 69 21.42 -11.22 -21.40
N ASP A 70 22.17 -10.49 -20.57
CA ASP A 70 22.57 -10.91 -19.22
C ASP A 70 21.36 -11.31 -18.36
N ILE A 71 20.30 -10.49 -18.36
CA ILE A 71 19.06 -10.76 -17.62
C ILE A 71 18.33 -11.97 -18.22
N TYR A 72 18.33 -12.13 -19.53
CA TYR A 72 17.70 -13.27 -20.20
C TYR A 72 18.45 -14.57 -19.95
N ASP A 73 19.78 -14.56 -20.06
CA ASP A 73 20.62 -15.70 -19.77
C ASP A 73 20.42 -16.11 -18.31
N TRP A 74 20.50 -15.18 -17.35
CA TRP A 74 20.16 -15.43 -15.95
C TRP A 74 18.74 -16.02 -15.77
N ALA A 75 17.73 -15.44 -16.41
CA ALA A 75 16.34 -15.89 -16.28
C ALA A 75 16.05 -17.22 -17.00
N ASP A 76 16.87 -17.61 -17.99
CA ASP A 76 16.68 -18.80 -18.83
C ASP A 76 17.65 -19.97 -18.49
N ARG A 77 18.68 -19.80 -17.63
CA ARG A 77 19.57 -20.92 -17.21
C ARG A 77 18.76 -22.08 -16.63
N GLN A 78 19.05 -23.31 -17.05
CA GLN A 78 18.28 -24.51 -16.67
C GLN A 78 18.91 -25.32 -15.53
N ASP A 79 20.19 -25.07 -15.22
CA ASP A 79 21.04 -25.99 -14.45
C ASP A 79 20.62 -26.13 -12.97
N GLY A 80 20.65 -27.38 -12.50
CA GLY A 80 20.07 -27.80 -11.22
C GLY A 80 20.96 -27.64 -10.00
N GLN A 81 21.91 -26.70 -9.99
CA GLN A 81 22.83 -26.48 -8.85
C GLN A 81 23.05 -25.01 -8.47
N ASP A 82 22.55 -24.02 -9.22
CA ASP A 82 22.97 -22.62 -9.05
C ASP A 82 22.17 -21.83 -8.01
N GLU A 83 22.90 -21.02 -7.25
CA GLU A 83 22.42 -20.35 -6.04
C GLU A 83 21.78 -18.96 -6.29
N GLN A 84 22.12 -18.29 -7.41
CA GLN A 84 21.76 -16.89 -7.71
C GLN A 84 20.31 -16.70 -8.20
N PHE A 85 19.34 -16.71 -7.28
CA PHE A 85 17.91 -16.62 -7.60
C PHE A 85 17.35 -15.18 -7.65
N ILE A 86 18.11 -14.18 -7.18
CA ILE A 86 17.79 -12.74 -7.30
C ILE A 86 18.72 -12.08 -8.33
N PHE A 87 18.18 -11.24 -9.22
CA PHE A 87 18.96 -10.29 -10.03
C PHE A 87 18.61 -8.87 -9.62
N TRP A 88 19.59 -8.12 -9.09
CA TRP A 88 19.41 -6.77 -8.58
C TRP A 88 19.98 -5.70 -9.52
N LEU A 89 19.09 -4.98 -10.19
CA LEU A 89 19.41 -3.86 -11.08
C LEU A 89 19.34 -2.51 -10.35
N SER A 90 20.49 -2.04 -9.88
CA SER A 90 20.66 -0.77 -9.15
C SER A 90 21.08 0.36 -10.10
N GLY A 91 20.65 1.60 -9.84
CA GLY A 91 21.21 2.76 -10.53
C GLY A 91 20.46 4.07 -10.30
N LEU A 92 21.05 5.20 -10.73
CA LEU A 92 20.48 6.53 -10.56
C LEU A 92 19.10 6.70 -11.19
N ALA A 93 18.37 7.72 -10.74
CA ALA A 93 17.03 7.98 -11.20
C ALA A 93 17.04 8.26 -12.73
N GLY A 94 16.16 7.61 -13.49
CA GLY A 94 16.07 7.80 -14.94
C GLY A 94 17.12 7.14 -15.84
N THR A 95 17.83 6.11 -15.37
CA THR A 95 18.78 5.31 -16.19
C THR A 95 18.14 4.22 -17.07
N GLY A 96 16.79 4.11 -17.10
CA GLY A 96 16.04 3.14 -17.91
C GLY A 96 15.50 1.90 -17.17
N LYS A 97 15.74 1.74 -15.85
CA LYS A 97 15.33 0.57 -15.05
C LYS A 97 13.90 0.06 -15.29
N SER A 98 12.89 0.94 -15.21
CA SER A 98 11.49 0.56 -15.37
C SER A 98 11.16 0.10 -16.79
N THR A 99 11.86 0.63 -17.79
CA THR A 99 11.74 0.22 -19.20
C THR A 99 12.35 -1.16 -19.40
N ILE A 100 13.55 -1.41 -18.87
CA ILE A 100 14.22 -2.73 -18.88
C ILE A 100 13.31 -3.79 -18.24
N SER A 101 12.79 -3.49 -17.04
CA SER A 101 11.82 -4.33 -16.33
C SER A 101 10.58 -4.66 -17.17
N ARG A 102 10.00 -3.67 -17.87
CA ARG A 102 8.86 -3.87 -18.77
C ARG A 102 9.21 -4.79 -19.94
N THR A 103 10.37 -4.58 -20.58
CA THR A 103 10.85 -5.42 -21.70
C THR A 103 10.97 -6.88 -21.29
N VAL A 104 11.58 -7.14 -20.13
CA VAL A 104 11.76 -8.49 -19.59
C VAL A 104 10.41 -9.15 -19.30
N ALA A 105 9.48 -8.41 -18.68
CA ALA A 105 8.12 -8.91 -18.43
C ALA A 105 7.35 -9.20 -19.73
N CYS A 106 7.48 -8.35 -20.75
CA CYS A 106 6.86 -8.56 -22.07
C CYS A 106 7.38 -9.83 -22.77
N LYS A 107 8.71 -10.05 -22.81
CA LYS A 107 9.30 -11.26 -23.41
C LYS A 107 8.71 -12.54 -22.79
N TYR A 108 8.68 -12.63 -21.45
CA TYR A 108 8.19 -13.85 -20.79
C TYR A 108 6.67 -14.04 -20.88
N HIS A 109 5.91 -12.95 -20.92
CA HIS A 109 4.49 -12.98 -21.23
C HIS A 109 4.20 -13.55 -22.62
N GLU A 110 4.93 -13.11 -23.66
CA GLU A 110 4.81 -13.61 -25.03
C GLU A 110 5.18 -15.10 -25.14
N GLN A 111 6.22 -15.53 -24.41
CA GLN A 111 6.61 -16.93 -24.26
C GLN A 111 5.63 -17.78 -23.44
N ARG A 112 4.49 -17.23 -23.00
CA ARG A 112 3.46 -17.87 -22.16
C ARG A 112 3.96 -18.33 -20.78
N ARG A 113 5.15 -17.92 -20.35
CA ARG A 113 5.71 -18.20 -19.01
C ARG A 113 5.10 -17.25 -17.98
N LEU A 114 5.01 -17.69 -16.73
CA LEU A 114 4.56 -16.86 -15.62
C LEU A 114 5.59 -15.76 -15.37
N GLY A 115 5.20 -14.51 -15.55
CA GLY A 115 6.02 -13.32 -15.30
C GLY A 115 5.16 -12.21 -14.72
N ALA A 116 5.68 -11.49 -13.72
CA ALA A 116 4.95 -10.46 -12.98
C ALA A 116 5.78 -9.18 -12.84
N SER A 117 5.19 -8.10 -12.31
CA SER A 117 5.85 -6.80 -12.14
C SER A 117 5.10 -5.88 -11.14
N PHE A 118 5.79 -5.42 -10.10
CA PHE A 118 5.32 -4.61 -8.96
C PHE A 118 6.09 -3.27 -8.89
N PHE A 119 5.87 -2.33 -7.94
CA PHE A 119 6.72 -1.09 -7.77
C PHE A 119 6.43 -0.35 -6.42
N PHE A 120 7.45 0.10 -5.65
CA PHE A 120 7.36 0.80 -4.32
C PHE A 120 7.54 2.34 -4.31
N LEU A 121 6.76 3.03 -3.46
CA LEU A 121 6.82 4.48 -3.19
C LEU A 121 7.75 4.86 -2.01
N LYS A 122 8.37 6.07 -2.03
CA LYS A 122 9.05 6.67 -0.86
C LYS A 122 8.25 7.86 -0.30
N GLY A 123 7.71 7.71 0.91
CA GLY A 123 7.40 8.80 1.84
C GLY A 123 8.59 9.03 2.78
N GLY A 124 8.75 10.24 3.33
CA GLY A 124 9.97 10.61 4.08
C GLY A 124 9.94 10.26 5.58
N GLY A 125 11.14 10.04 6.13
CA GLY A 125 11.51 10.46 7.49
C GLY A 125 11.12 9.54 8.67
N GLY A 126 12.02 8.65 9.05
CA GLY A 126 12.06 8.00 10.37
C GLY A 126 13.48 7.51 10.65
N VAL A 127 14.13 8.02 11.69
CA VAL A 127 15.49 7.63 12.10
C VAL A 127 15.40 6.43 13.05
N SER A 128 16.24 5.41 12.85
CA SER A 128 16.38 4.28 13.76
C SER A 128 17.83 4.11 14.21
N HIS A 129 18.03 3.94 15.52
CA HIS A 129 19.30 3.50 16.09
C HIS A 129 19.47 1.99 15.96
N ALA A 130 20.72 1.52 15.88
CA ALA A 130 21.07 0.13 15.61
C ALA A 130 21.28 -0.70 16.90
N GLY A 131 21.13 -2.01 16.76
CA GLY A 131 21.50 -3.07 17.72
C GLY A 131 21.43 -4.42 17.01
N GLU A 132 22.48 -5.23 17.12
CA GLU A 132 22.74 -6.43 16.29
C GLU A 132 22.27 -7.76 16.91
N SER A 133 22.47 -8.86 16.15
CA SER A 133 22.37 -10.30 16.45
C SER A 133 20.95 -10.91 16.58
N ASP A 134 20.69 -12.17 16.18
CA ASP A 134 21.53 -13.20 15.51
C ASP A 134 20.68 -14.14 14.62
N ARG A 135 21.29 -14.97 13.76
CA ARG A 135 20.61 -15.87 12.78
C ARG A 135 20.39 -17.30 13.30
N GLN A 136 19.30 -17.99 12.88
CA GLN A 136 19.33 -19.36 12.30
C GLN A 136 17.95 -19.92 11.82
N ASP A 137 17.89 -20.22 10.52
CA ASP A 137 17.20 -21.23 9.69
C ASP A 137 16.03 -22.12 10.20
N GLY A 138 15.03 -22.38 9.33
CA GLY A 138 14.20 -23.60 9.43
C GLY A 138 12.81 -23.71 8.73
N GLN A 139 12.74 -23.75 7.39
CA GLN A 139 11.70 -24.41 6.54
C GLN A 139 10.21 -23.93 6.47
N GLY A 140 9.80 -23.47 5.27
CA GLY A 140 8.45 -23.61 4.68
C GLY A 140 7.35 -22.59 5.09
N GLU A 141 6.58 -21.95 4.19
CA GLU A 141 6.51 -21.99 2.72
C GLU A 141 6.13 -20.61 2.10
N GLN A 142 6.48 -20.42 0.81
CA GLN A 142 5.87 -19.54 -0.22
C GLN A 142 6.04 -18.00 -0.17
N CYS A 143 5.94 -17.23 -1.28
CA CYS A 143 6.24 -17.42 -2.73
C CYS A 143 5.88 -16.10 -3.47
N ILE A 144 6.75 -15.07 -3.50
CA ILE A 144 6.39 -13.76 -4.08
C ILE A 144 7.47 -13.16 -5.00
N PHE A 145 7.03 -12.64 -6.14
CA PHE A 145 7.82 -11.79 -7.03
C PHE A 145 7.59 -10.30 -6.69
N TRP A 146 8.61 -9.45 -6.85
CA TRP A 146 8.53 -8.02 -6.48
C TRP A 146 9.39 -7.13 -7.41
N LEU A 147 9.14 -5.81 -7.43
CA LEU A 147 9.86 -4.76 -8.19
C LEU A 147 9.68 -3.40 -7.48
N SER A 148 10.57 -2.40 -7.65
CA SER A 148 10.49 -1.11 -6.92
C SER A 148 10.55 0.15 -7.81
N GLY A 149 9.78 1.22 -7.51
CA GLY A 149 9.69 2.43 -8.35
C GLY A 149 8.69 3.48 -7.84
N LEU A 150 9.08 4.76 -7.87
CA LEU A 150 8.43 5.86 -7.15
C LEU A 150 7.05 6.28 -7.71
N ALA A 151 6.37 7.24 -7.06
CA ALA A 151 5.04 7.73 -7.46
C ALA A 151 4.97 8.22 -8.92
N GLY A 152 3.80 8.12 -9.55
CA GLY A 152 3.59 8.54 -10.94
C GLY A 152 4.02 7.58 -12.05
N THR A 153 5.04 6.73 -11.84
CA THR A 153 5.71 5.89 -12.88
C THR A 153 4.91 4.72 -13.51
N GLY A 154 3.64 4.90 -13.89
CA GLY A 154 2.88 3.90 -14.67
C GLY A 154 2.47 2.61 -13.93
N LYS A 155 2.90 2.39 -12.69
CA LYS A 155 2.64 1.18 -11.86
C LYS A 155 1.18 0.73 -11.84
N SER A 156 0.30 1.62 -11.39
CA SER A 156 -1.16 1.52 -11.22
C SER A 156 -1.97 1.19 -12.48
N THR A 157 -1.27 0.82 -13.54
CA THR A 157 -1.56 1.26 -14.90
C THR A 157 -0.98 0.21 -15.86
N ILE A 158 0.26 -0.23 -15.65
CA ILE A 158 0.89 -1.42 -16.24
C ILE A 158 0.28 -2.70 -15.69
N SER A 159 0.32 -2.94 -14.37
CA SER A 159 -0.23 -4.19 -13.81
C SER A 159 -1.75 -4.23 -13.93
N ARG A 160 -2.36 -3.03 -14.00
CA ARG A 160 -3.70 -2.77 -14.53
C ARG A 160 -3.76 -3.37 -15.98
N THR A 161 -3.26 -2.76 -17.05
CA THR A 161 -3.56 -3.28 -18.43
C THR A 161 -2.98 -4.62 -18.85
N VAL A 162 -1.90 -5.12 -18.23
CA VAL A 162 -1.49 -6.53 -18.43
C VAL A 162 -2.70 -7.43 -18.24
N ALA A 163 -3.45 -7.16 -17.18
CA ALA A 163 -4.55 -7.97 -16.73
C ALA A 163 -5.74 -7.93 -17.73
N CYS A 164 -6.21 -6.76 -18.21
CA CYS A 164 -7.35 -6.71 -19.17
C CYS A 164 -7.17 -7.59 -20.42
N LYS A 165 -5.93 -7.69 -20.91
CA LYS A 165 -5.57 -8.47 -22.10
C LYS A 165 -5.64 -9.99 -21.86
N TYR A 166 -5.52 -10.45 -20.61
CA TYR A 166 -5.69 -11.86 -20.23
C TYR A 166 -7.18 -12.25 -20.15
N HIS A 167 -8.07 -11.35 -19.69
CA HIS A 167 -9.53 -11.56 -19.70
C HIS A 167 -10.06 -11.85 -21.12
N GLU A 168 -9.65 -11.02 -22.08
CA GLU A 168 -10.02 -11.15 -23.50
C GLU A 168 -9.48 -12.43 -24.16
N GLN A 169 -8.53 -13.13 -23.52
CA GLN A 169 -7.92 -14.37 -24.01
C GLN A 169 -8.33 -15.63 -23.21
N ARG A 170 -9.26 -15.53 -22.25
CA ARG A 170 -9.61 -16.61 -21.29
C ARG A 170 -8.38 -17.17 -20.54
N ARG A 171 -7.42 -16.31 -20.21
CA ARG A 171 -6.22 -16.66 -19.42
C ARG A 171 -6.09 -15.72 -18.21
N LEU A 172 -5.02 -15.90 -17.44
CA LEU A 172 -4.91 -15.42 -16.06
C LEU A 172 -3.70 -14.48 -15.81
N GLY A 173 -3.92 -13.25 -15.31
CA GLY A 173 -2.90 -12.34 -14.73
C GLY A 173 -3.48 -11.32 -13.71
N ALA A 174 -2.77 -10.97 -12.63
CA ALA A 174 -3.30 -10.20 -11.47
C ALA A 174 -2.81 -8.73 -11.35
N SER A 175 -3.54 -7.86 -10.62
CA SER A 175 -3.16 -6.44 -10.38
C SER A 175 -3.45 -5.95 -8.95
N PHE A 176 -2.44 -5.46 -8.21
CA PHE A 176 -2.55 -4.95 -6.82
C PHE A 176 -1.71 -3.68 -6.61
N PHE A 177 -2.20 -2.71 -5.81
CA PHE A 177 -1.52 -1.44 -5.56
C PHE A 177 -1.62 -0.97 -4.11
N PHE A 178 -0.48 -0.59 -3.52
CA PHE A 178 -0.45 0.08 -2.22
C PHE A 178 -0.55 1.61 -2.37
N SER A 179 -1.46 2.22 -1.61
CA SER A 179 -1.58 3.67 -1.41
C SER A 179 -1.82 3.95 0.08
N LYS A 180 -1.11 4.92 0.67
CA LYS A 180 -1.32 5.26 2.09
C LYS A 180 -2.60 6.07 2.22
N GLY A 181 -3.66 5.45 2.76
CA GLY A 181 -5.01 6.00 2.89
C GLY A 181 -6.06 5.40 1.94
N GLY A 182 -5.75 4.27 1.27
CA GLY A 182 -6.69 3.52 0.43
C GLY A 182 -7.60 2.50 1.16
N GLY A 183 -7.99 2.73 2.42
CA GLY A 183 -8.84 1.81 3.19
C GLY A 183 -8.23 0.42 3.38
N ASP A 184 -8.97 -0.65 3.07
CA ASP A 184 -8.48 -2.05 3.12
C ASP A 184 -7.14 -2.26 2.41
N VAL A 185 -6.88 -1.48 1.35
CA VAL A 185 -5.68 -1.57 0.51
C VAL A 185 -4.46 -0.88 1.14
N SER A 186 -4.58 -0.35 2.37
CA SER A 186 -3.45 0.10 3.20
C SER A 186 -2.86 -1.02 4.08
N HIS A 187 -3.54 -2.17 4.20
CA HIS A 187 -3.18 -3.25 5.12
C HIS A 187 -2.43 -4.39 4.43
N ALA A 188 -1.10 -4.44 4.62
CA ALA A 188 -0.23 -5.44 3.99
C ALA A 188 -0.57 -6.90 4.36
N GLY A 189 -1.26 -7.15 5.47
CA GLY A 189 -1.68 -8.50 5.88
C GLY A 189 -2.63 -9.21 4.91
N LYS A 190 -3.33 -8.49 4.01
CA LYS A 190 -4.22 -9.07 2.99
C LYS A 190 -3.51 -9.43 1.67
N PHE A 191 -2.20 -9.23 1.57
CA PHE A 191 -1.41 -9.41 0.34
C PHE A 191 -1.25 -10.89 -0.04
N PHE A 192 -0.76 -11.72 0.90
CA PHE A 192 -0.57 -13.16 0.68
C PHE A 192 -1.90 -13.91 0.58
N THR A 193 -2.92 -13.56 1.37
CA THR A 193 -4.26 -14.17 1.29
C THR A 193 -4.92 -13.93 -0.06
N SER A 194 -4.80 -12.70 -0.61
CA SER A 194 -5.32 -12.38 -1.95
C SER A 194 -4.60 -13.16 -3.05
N ILE A 195 -3.29 -13.37 -2.95
CA ILE A 195 -2.51 -14.17 -3.90
C ILE A 195 -2.88 -15.65 -3.81
N ALA A 196 -3.01 -16.21 -2.59
CA ALA A 196 -3.38 -17.60 -2.37
C ALA A 196 -4.78 -17.94 -2.93
N VAL A 197 -5.77 -17.10 -2.67
CA VAL A 197 -7.14 -17.22 -3.25
C VAL A 197 -7.10 -17.16 -4.78
N GLN A 198 -6.24 -16.32 -5.36
CA GLN A 198 -6.14 -16.12 -6.80
C GLN A 198 -5.30 -17.19 -7.51
N LEU A 199 -4.42 -17.92 -6.82
CA LEU A 199 -3.75 -19.12 -7.35
C LEU A 199 -4.66 -20.35 -7.27
N ALA A 200 -5.31 -20.57 -6.12
CA ALA A 200 -6.14 -21.75 -5.86
C ALA A 200 -7.32 -21.89 -6.84
N ASN A 201 -7.94 -20.79 -7.25
CA ASN A 201 -9.06 -20.77 -8.20
C ASN A 201 -8.69 -21.09 -9.65
N ASN A 202 -7.40 -21.10 -9.99
CA ASN A 202 -6.95 -20.76 -11.35
C ASN A 202 -5.86 -21.69 -11.93
N VAL A 203 -5.49 -22.75 -11.21
CA VAL A 203 -4.61 -23.83 -11.68
C VAL A 203 -5.42 -25.13 -11.70
N PRO A 204 -5.40 -25.95 -12.78
CA PRO A 204 -6.06 -27.25 -12.79
C PRO A 204 -5.48 -28.18 -11.70
N LEU A 205 -6.36 -28.70 -10.85
CA LEU A 205 -6.05 -29.17 -9.49
C LEU A 205 -5.28 -30.51 -9.38
N ALA A 206 -4.41 -30.57 -8.37
CA ALA A 206 -4.24 -31.72 -7.47
C ALA A 206 -3.85 -31.23 -6.05
N PRO A 207 -4.15 -31.96 -4.95
CA PRO A 207 -4.48 -31.31 -3.68
C PRO A 207 -3.38 -31.37 -2.60
N SER A 208 -2.63 -30.29 -2.42
CA SER A 208 -1.98 -29.91 -1.14
C SER A 208 -1.26 -28.57 -1.30
N CYS A 209 -1.82 -27.49 -0.74
CA CYS A 209 -1.08 -26.24 -0.53
C CYS A 209 -1.35 -25.80 0.91
N SER A 210 -0.35 -25.96 1.76
CA SER A 210 -0.37 -25.59 3.17
C SER A 210 -0.37 -24.06 3.34
N ARG A 211 -0.67 -23.62 4.56
CA ARG A 211 -0.84 -22.21 4.92
C ARG A 211 0.34 -21.78 5.80
N SER A 212 1.07 -20.74 5.39
CA SER A 212 2.10 -20.07 6.19
C SER A 212 1.97 -18.55 6.05
N PRO A 213 2.06 -17.75 7.13
CA PRO A 213 1.79 -16.32 7.10
C PRO A 213 3.01 -15.42 7.35
N ILE A 214 2.89 -14.16 6.94
CA ILE A 214 3.96 -13.16 7.08
C ILE A 214 3.46 -11.95 7.87
N LYS A 215 4.16 -11.74 8.99
CA LYS A 215 4.04 -10.67 10.00
C LYS A 215 3.76 -9.29 9.40
N ALA A 216 3.22 -8.35 10.19
CA ALA A 216 2.95 -6.98 9.74
C ALA A 216 3.01 -5.89 10.84
N ARG A 217 4.03 -5.03 10.76
CA ARG A 217 3.97 -3.58 11.05
C ARG A 217 5.29 -2.92 10.62
N GLU A 218 5.17 -1.80 9.90
CA GLU A 218 6.25 -0.91 9.39
C GLU A 218 7.48 -1.61 8.75
N PHE A 219 7.40 -1.89 7.44
CA PHE A 219 8.46 -2.56 6.71
C PHE A 219 9.50 -1.64 6.07
N PRO A 220 10.78 -1.69 6.52
CA PRO A 220 11.89 -1.20 5.72
C PRO A 220 12.14 -2.14 4.52
N ALA A 221 12.76 -1.61 3.46
CA ALA A 221 13.05 -2.37 2.24
C ALA A 221 13.90 -3.64 2.49
N VAL A 222 14.66 -3.69 3.59
CA VAL A 222 15.44 -4.84 4.06
C VAL A 222 14.56 -6.07 4.31
N LYS A 223 13.40 -5.91 4.94
CA LYS A 223 12.54 -7.05 5.31
C LYS A 223 11.95 -7.79 4.10
N ILE A 224 11.80 -7.10 2.96
CA ILE A 224 11.40 -7.72 1.70
C ILE A 224 12.51 -8.63 1.16
N LEU A 225 13.77 -8.29 1.40
CA LEU A 225 14.92 -9.06 0.91
C LEU A 225 15.05 -10.38 1.68
N GLU A 226 14.87 -10.36 3.00
CA GLU A 226 14.78 -11.56 3.85
C GLU A 226 13.67 -12.52 3.37
N LEU A 227 12.46 -12.02 3.12
CA LEU A 227 11.32 -12.84 2.65
C LEU A 227 11.52 -13.44 1.24
N LEU A 228 12.34 -12.83 0.40
CA LEU A 228 12.69 -13.39 -0.91
C LEU A 228 13.65 -14.58 -0.76
N VAL A 229 14.56 -14.54 0.21
CA VAL A 229 15.45 -15.67 0.56
C VAL A 229 14.66 -16.85 1.12
N GLU A 230 13.68 -16.61 1.99
CA GLU A 230 12.79 -17.67 2.51
C GLU A 230 12.02 -18.40 1.38
N ALA A 231 11.63 -17.67 0.31
CA ALA A 231 10.94 -18.23 -0.86
C ALA A 231 11.82 -19.17 -1.73
N ARG A 232 13.12 -19.29 -1.46
CA ARG A 232 14.02 -20.28 -2.09
C ARG A 232 13.65 -21.73 -1.71
N SER A 233 12.98 -21.94 -0.58
CA SER A 233 12.63 -23.26 0.00
C SER A 233 11.48 -24.01 -0.71
N LEU A 234 11.20 -23.71 -1.98
CA LEU A 234 10.03 -24.19 -2.72
C LEU A 234 10.38 -25.25 -3.77
N ASP A 235 10.18 -26.52 -3.42
CA ASP A 235 10.48 -27.65 -4.30
C ASP A 235 9.52 -27.80 -5.48
N THR A 236 8.33 -27.19 -5.41
CA THR A 236 7.24 -27.36 -6.40
C THR A 236 7.23 -26.30 -7.52
N VAL A 237 7.84 -25.13 -7.30
CA VAL A 237 7.85 -24.02 -8.28
C VAL A 237 9.19 -23.28 -8.21
N ARG A 238 9.97 -23.29 -9.31
CA ARG A 238 11.21 -22.50 -9.42
C ARG A 238 10.90 -21.00 -9.61
N LEU A 239 11.08 -20.21 -8.57
CA LEU A 239 10.94 -18.75 -8.58
C LEU A 239 12.29 -18.07 -8.93
N ARG A 240 12.26 -17.06 -9.80
CA ARG A 240 13.39 -16.12 -10.05
C ARG A 240 12.90 -14.70 -9.86
N VAL A 241 13.70 -13.84 -9.23
CA VAL A 241 13.28 -12.51 -8.78
C VAL A 241 14.14 -11.42 -9.39
N PHE A 242 13.55 -10.57 -10.25
CA PHE A 242 14.25 -9.44 -10.84
C PHE A 242 13.85 -8.13 -10.12
N LEU A 243 14.78 -7.56 -9.34
CA LEU A 243 14.55 -6.36 -8.55
C LEU A 243 15.23 -5.14 -9.18
N THR A 244 14.55 -4.00 -9.27
CA THR A 244 15.16 -2.71 -9.64
C THR A 244 15.13 -1.73 -8.48
N SER A 245 16.18 -0.90 -8.27
CA SER A 245 16.17 0.14 -7.22
C SER A 245 17.02 1.39 -7.54
N ARG A 246 16.84 2.46 -6.76
CA ARG A 246 17.86 3.53 -6.59
C ARG A 246 18.98 3.01 -5.66
N PRO A 247 20.21 3.56 -5.71
CA PRO A 247 21.32 3.20 -4.81
C PRO A 247 21.12 3.80 -3.40
N ASN A 248 20.06 3.39 -2.70
CA ASN A 248 19.71 3.88 -1.37
C ASN A 248 20.37 3.00 -0.28
N VAL A 249 20.89 3.62 0.79
CA VAL A 249 21.68 2.94 1.83
C VAL A 249 20.95 1.73 2.45
N PRO A 250 19.65 1.79 2.84
CA PRO A 250 18.98 0.62 3.42
C PRO A 250 18.81 -0.56 2.45
N ILE A 251 18.70 -0.29 1.14
CA ILE A 251 18.60 -1.37 0.12
C ILE A 251 19.98 -1.97 -0.13
N ARG A 252 21.04 -1.15 -0.18
CA ARG A 252 22.42 -1.62 -0.25
C ARG A 252 22.76 -2.51 0.94
N HIS A 253 22.42 -2.08 2.16
CA HIS A 253 22.68 -2.85 3.38
C HIS A 253 21.95 -4.21 3.35
N GLY A 254 20.63 -4.22 3.17
CA GLY A 254 19.85 -5.46 3.09
C GLY A 254 20.21 -6.40 1.93
N MET A 255 20.90 -5.91 0.89
CA MET A 255 21.50 -6.76 -0.14
C MET A 255 22.89 -7.29 0.25
N HIS A 256 23.68 -6.54 1.00
CA HIS A 256 24.95 -7.04 1.56
C HIS A 256 24.71 -8.09 2.67
N ASP A 257 23.55 -8.05 3.32
CA ASP A 257 23.13 -9.03 4.31
C ASP A 257 22.72 -10.38 3.67
N ILE A 258 22.44 -10.40 2.35
CA ILE A 258 22.23 -11.62 1.55
C ILE A 258 23.59 -12.14 1.04
N PRO A 259 23.87 -13.46 1.08
CA PRO A 259 25.10 -14.01 0.51
C PRO A 259 25.24 -13.69 -0.98
N GLN A 260 26.45 -13.33 -1.45
CA GLN A 260 26.73 -13.08 -2.88
C GLN A 260 26.51 -14.29 -3.79
N ALA A 261 26.43 -15.50 -3.21
CA ALA A 261 26.00 -16.69 -3.91
C ALA A 261 24.52 -16.65 -4.32
N GLU A 262 23.69 -15.88 -3.62
CA GLU A 262 22.23 -15.90 -3.76
C GLU A 262 21.66 -14.78 -4.66
N HIS A 263 22.48 -13.79 -5.01
CA HIS A 263 22.10 -12.69 -5.89
C HIS A 263 23.15 -12.37 -6.96
N GLN A 264 22.68 -11.76 -8.06
CA GLN A 264 23.51 -11.15 -9.09
C GLN A 264 23.30 -9.64 -9.09
N ASP A 265 24.36 -8.89 -8.76
CA ASP A 265 24.34 -7.44 -8.67
C ASP A 265 24.72 -6.77 -10.00
N PHE A 266 23.85 -5.89 -10.50
CA PHE A 266 24.14 -5.05 -11.66
C PHE A 266 23.91 -3.56 -11.36
N ILE A 267 24.99 -2.77 -11.37
CA ILE A 267 24.92 -1.31 -11.22
C ILE A 267 24.95 -0.67 -12.62
N ILE A 268 23.86 -0.03 -13.05
CA ILE A 268 23.75 0.58 -14.40
C ILE A 268 24.82 1.66 -14.65
N GLN A 269 25.32 2.29 -13.60
CA GLN A 269 26.40 3.28 -13.69
C GLN A 269 27.73 2.68 -14.18
N ASN A 270 27.88 1.35 -14.15
CA ASN A 270 29.07 0.64 -14.60
C ASN A 270 29.03 0.31 -16.11
N ILE A 271 27.90 0.54 -16.79
CA ILE A 271 27.83 0.39 -18.26
C ILE A 271 28.75 1.45 -18.90
N PRO A 272 29.64 1.07 -19.84
CA PRO A 272 30.50 2.02 -20.53
C PRO A 272 29.72 3.21 -21.12
N PRO A 273 30.16 4.47 -20.91
CA PRO A 273 29.45 5.65 -21.41
C PRO A 273 29.18 5.63 -22.91
N ALA A 274 30.05 5.00 -23.70
CA ALA A 274 29.85 4.82 -25.15
C ALA A 274 28.56 4.04 -25.48
N ILE A 275 28.25 2.96 -24.72
CA ILE A 275 27.04 2.15 -24.91
C ILE A 275 25.81 2.95 -24.46
N ILE A 276 25.89 3.65 -23.31
CA ILE A 276 24.78 4.50 -22.83
C ILE A 276 24.46 5.61 -23.85
N ASN A 277 25.49 6.25 -24.41
CA ASN A 277 25.33 7.30 -25.41
C ASN A 277 24.75 6.77 -26.72
N HIS A 278 25.14 5.56 -27.15
CA HIS A 278 24.53 4.89 -28.29
C HIS A 278 23.05 4.56 -28.05
N ASP A 279 22.70 3.97 -26.90
CA ASP A 279 21.32 3.68 -26.54
C ASP A 279 20.45 4.95 -26.50
N ILE A 280 21.01 6.08 -26.04
CA ILE A 280 20.34 7.39 -26.01
C ILE A 280 20.20 7.97 -27.42
N SER A 281 21.18 7.80 -28.31
CA SER A 281 21.09 8.20 -29.72
C SER A 281 19.91 7.52 -30.40
N LEU A 282 19.82 6.19 -30.32
CA LEU A 282 18.71 5.41 -30.88
C LEU A 282 17.35 5.85 -30.31
N PHE A 283 17.28 6.18 -29.01
CA PHE A 283 16.06 6.69 -28.39
C PHE A 283 15.67 8.08 -28.90
N LEU A 284 16.63 8.99 -29.05
CA LEU A 284 16.40 10.33 -29.57
C LEU A 284 16.02 10.28 -31.06
N GLU A 285 16.72 9.49 -31.89
CA GLU A 285 16.40 9.24 -33.30
C GLU A 285 14.97 8.74 -33.47
N TYR A 286 14.57 7.73 -32.70
CA TYR A 286 13.21 7.19 -32.76
C TYR A 286 12.16 8.23 -32.35
N ARG A 287 12.38 8.92 -31.23
CA ARG A 287 11.38 9.86 -30.66
C ARG A 287 11.25 11.14 -31.49
N LEU A 288 12.36 11.71 -31.94
CA LEU A 288 12.36 12.87 -32.83
C LEU A 288 11.92 12.47 -34.24
N GLY A 289 12.19 11.24 -34.68
CA GLY A 289 11.65 10.69 -35.93
C GLY A 289 10.12 10.66 -35.97
N ILE A 290 9.46 10.39 -34.84
CA ILE A 290 7.99 10.53 -34.71
C ILE A 290 7.58 12.00 -34.85
N THR A 291 8.19 12.91 -34.09
CA THR A 291 7.89 14.36 -34.17
C THR A 291 8.08 14.92 -35.59
N ARG A 292 9.14 14.50 -36.30
CA ARG A 292 9.39 14.85 -37.71
C ARG A 292 8.25 14.39 -38.63
N GLN A 293 7.72 13.18 -38.41
CA GLN A 293 6.59 12.65 -39.18
C GLN A 293 5.27 13.35 -38.84
N GLU A 294 5.01 13.61 -37.56
CA GLU A 294 3.80 14.31 -37.09
C GLU A 294 3.72 15.75 -37.62
N TRP A 295 4.84 16.47 -37.65
CA TRP A 295 4.90 17.89 -38.04
C TRP A 295 5.49 18.15 -39.43
N SER A 296 5.74 17.10 -40.22
CA SER A 296 6.26 17.18 -41.60
C SER A 296 7.54 18.02 -41.76
N LEU A 297 8.46 17.91 -40.79
CA LEU A 297 9.75 18.62 -40.78
C LEU A 297 10.73 18.04 -41.83
N GLU A 298 11.84 18.75 -42.08
CA GLU A 298 12.83 18.36 -43.10
C GLU A 298 13.36 16.93 -42.93
N ALA A 299 13.70 16.28 -44.05
CA ALA A 299 14.00 14.85 -44.09
C ALA A 299 15.28 14.46 -43.31
N ASP A 300 16.20 15.39 -43.11
CA ASP A 300 17.42 15.22 -42.30
C ASP A 300 17.26 15.68 -40.84
N TRP A 301 16.16 16.37 -40.49
CA TRP A 301 15.89 16.87 -39.13
C TRP A 301 15.92 15.73 -38.07
N PRO A 302 16.56 15.94 -36.90
CA PRO A 302 17.22 17.16 -36.41
C PRO A 302 18.66 17.38 -36.93
N GLY A 303 19.20 16.47 -37.72
CA GLY A 303 20.59 16.45 -38.18
C GLY A 303 21.52 15.71 -37.20
N GLU A 304 22.53 15.01 -37.75
CA GLU A 304 23.45 14.17 -36.96
C GLU A 304 24.25 14.98 -35.93
N VAL A 305 24.65 16.22 -36.28
CA VAL A 305 25.38 17.12 -35.38
C VAL A 305 24.56 17.48 -34.15
N VAL A 306 23.29 17.85 -34.34
CA VAL A 306 22.36 18.20 -33.26
C VAL A 306 22.04 16.98 -32.40
N LEU A 307 21.80 15.83 -33.03
CA LEU A 307 21.59 14.57 -32.31
C LEU A 307 22.77 14.24 -31.39
N ARG A 308 24.01 14.33 -31.87
CA ARG A 308 25.22 14.16 -31.05
C ARG A 308 25.29 15.16 -29.89
N GLN A 309 24.89 16.43 -30.11
CA GLN A 309 24.82 17.43 -29.04
C GLN A 309 23.75 17.10 -27.99
N LEU A 310 22.57 16.60 -28.38
CA LEU A 310 21.52 16.15 -27.46
C LEU A 310 21.96 14.94 -26.64
N VAL A 311 22.67 13.97 -27.24
CA VAL A 311 23.27 12.82 -26.53
C VAL A 311 24.27 13.30 -25.46
N LEU A 312 25.16 14.24 -25.80
CA LEU A 312 26.09 14.84 -24.85
C LEU A 312 25.36 15.59 -23.72
N ARG A 313 24.35 16.40 -24.05
CA ARG A 313 23.53 17.10 -23.04
C ARG A 313 22.74 16.15 -22.14
N ALA A 314 22.36 14.96 -22.61
CA ALA A 314 21.67 13.96 -21.81
C ALA A 314 22.52 13.40 -20.66
N CYS A 315 23.86 13.47 -20.75
CA CYS A 315 24.79 13.04 -19.70
C CYS A 315 24.47 11.63 -19.13
N GLY A 316 24.12 10.69 -20.02
CA GLY A 316 23.74 9.32 -19.66
C GLY A 316 22.33 9.12 -19.06
N LEU A 317 21.49 10.16 -19.01
CA LEU A 317 20.15 10.11 -18.42
C LEU A 317 19.03 10.04 -19.47
N PHE A 318 18.34 8.90 -19.53
CA PHE A 318 17.13 8.73 -20.35
C PHE A 318 15.97 9.65 -19.94
N ILE A 319 15.90 10.05 -18.66
CA ILE A 319 14.91 11.06 -18.23
C ILE A 319 15.16 12.44 -18.83
N TRP A 320 16.43 12.81 -19.04
CA TRP A 320 16.76 14.06 -19.73
C TRP A 320 16.29 13.98 -21.18
N ALA A 321 16.67 12.91 -21.88
CA ALA A 321 16.27 12.68 -23.27
C ALA A 321 14.74 12.62 -23.44
N ALA A 322 14.04 11.92 -22.53
CA ALA A 322 12.59 11.81 -22.57
C ALA A 322 11.86 13.14 -22.29
N THR A 323 12.34 13.95 -21.33
CA THR A 323 11.79 15.28 -21.06
C THR A 323 12.12 16.26 -22.19
N ALA A 324 13.32 16.21 -22.77
CA ALA A 324 13.71 17.00 -23.94
C ALA A 324 12.82 16.67 -25.15
N CYS A 325 12.65 15.39 -25.51
CA CYS A 325 11.75 14.98 -26.60
C CYS A 325 10.31 15.42 -26.36
N ARG A 326 9.76 15.29 -25.14
CA ARG A 326 8.41 15.78 -24.82
C ARG A 326 8.31 17.29 -24.99
N PHE A 327 9.26 18.05 -24.44
CA PHE A 327 9.29 19.50 -24.60
C PHE A 327 9.35 19.93 -26.07
N ILE A 328 10.14 19.25 -26.91
CA ILE A 328 10.20 19.51 -28.36
C ILE A 328 8.86 19.17 -29.04
N THR A 329 8.29 17.99 -28.75
CA THR A 329 7.01 17.54 -29.36
C THR A 329 5.84 18.44 -28.97
N GLU A 330 5.78 18.89 -27.72
CA GLU A 330 4.83 19.90 -27.22
C GLU A 330 5.03 21.29 -27.84
N GLY A 331 6.07 21.48 -28.67
CA GLY A 331 6.29 22.66 -29.49
C GLY A 331 5.34 22.77 -30.66
N GLU A 332 4.74 21.66 -31.09
CA GLU A 332 3.91 21.60 -32.29
C GLU A 332 4.66 22.21 -33.49
N GLU A 333 4.09 23.20 -34.18
CA GLU A 333 4.76 23.94 -35.26
C GLU A 333 6.07 24.65 -34.85
N PHE A 334 6.33 24.82 -33.55
CA PHE A 334 7.54 25.43 -33.00
C PHE A 334 8.59 24.42 -32.51
N ALA A 335 8.49 23.14 -32.90
CA ALA A 335 9.44 22.09 -32.50
C ALA A 335 10.91 22.45 -32.78
N GLU A 336 11.20 23.07 -33.93
CA GLU A 336 12.56 23.53 -34.28
C GLU A 336 13.08 24.62 -33.34
N GLY A 337 12.24 25.60 -33.01
CA GLY A 337 12.58 26.65 -32.06
C GLY A 337 12.88 26.09 -30.67
N ARG A 338 12.07 25.12 -30.19
CA ARG A 338 12.32 24.45 -28.90
C ARG A 338 13.57 23.58 -28.90
N LEU A 339 13.93 23.00 -30.04
CA LEU A 339 15.19 22.28 -30.22
C LEU A 339 16.38 23.23 -30.09
N VAL A 340 16.36 24.37 -30.79
CA VAL A 340 17.39 25.41 -30.68
C VAL A 340 17.51 25.92 -29.23
N GLU A 341 16.39 26.17 -28.54
CA GLU A 341 16.40 26.62 -27.13
C GLU A 341 17.06 25.62 -26.16
N ILE A 342 16.98 24.30 -26.42
CA ILE A 342 17.71 23.29 -25.63
C ILE A 342 19.22 23.36 -25.91
N LEU A 343 19.62 23.72 -27.14
CA LEU A 343 21.01 23.79 -27.59
C LEU A 343 21.69 25.12 -27.22
N GLU A 344 20.94 26.20 -27.01
CA GLU A 344 21.43 27.50 -26.54
C GLU A 344 21.67 27.56 -25.01
N GLY A 345 21.17 26.57 -24.25
CA GLY A 345 21.43 26.43 -22.82
C GLY A 345 22.92 26.25 -22.48
N THR A 346 23.31 26.53 -21.23
CA THR A 346 24.71 26.58 -20.75
C THR A 346 25.60 25.34 -21.00
N SER A 347 26.90 25.53 -20.74
CA SER A 347 28.06 24.65 -20.98
C SER A 347 27.85 23.14 -20.74
N PHE A 348 28.61 22.32 -21.49
CA PHE A 348 28.69 20.87 -21.32
C PHE A 348 29.32 20.41 -19.99
N ASP A 349 29.95 21.34 -19.25
CA ASP A 349 30.56 21.05 -17.95
C ASP A 349 29.51 21.07 -16.83
N GLY A 350 29.19 19.89 -16.30
CA GLY A 350 28.27 19.73 -15.18
C GLY A 350 28.07 18.27 -14.76
N THR A 351 27.44 18.06 -13.61
CA THR A 351 26.99 16.72 -13.19
C THR A 351 25.73 16.31 -13.97
N PRO A 352 25.42 15.00 -14.09
CA PRO A 352 24.16 14.57 -14.70
C PRO A 352 22.91 15.19 -14.04
N GLU A 353 22.99 15.46 -12.73
CA GLU A 353 21.93 16.12 -11.97
C GLU A 353 21.78 17.60 -12.35
N GLN A 354 22.88 18.33 -12.56
CA GLN A 354 22.84 19.70 -13.07
C GLN A 354 22.24 19.78 -14.48
N HIS A 355 22.59 18.84 -15.38
CA HIS A 355 22.01 18.76 -16.72
C HIS A 355 20.48 18.53 -16.67
N LEU A 356 20.04 17.69 -15.75
CA LEU A 356 18.62 17.42 -15.50
C LEU A 356 17.89 18.65 -14.92
N ASP A 357 18.53 19.36 -14.01
CA ASP A 357 17.98 20.59 -13.43
C ASP A 357 17.85 21.70 -14.49
N GLN A 358 18.80 21.81 -15.43
CA GLN A 358 18.69 22.75 -16.55
C GLN A 358 17.48 22.46 -17.45
N ILE A 359 17.22 21.20 -17.85
CA ILE A 359 16.04 20.93 -18.70
C ILE A 359 14.72 21.19 -17.93
N TYR A 360 14.67 20.93 -16.62
CA TYR A 360 13.52 21.33 -15.80
C TYR A 360 13.34 22.86 -15.73
N LEU A 361 14.41 23.62 -15.54
CA LEU A 361 14.37 25.08 -15.57
C LEU A 361 13.94 25.62 -16.95
N THR A 362 14.39 25.02 -18.05
CA THR A 362 13.95 25.38 -19.41
C THR A 362 12.44 25.17 -19.59
N VAL A 363 11.91 23.99 -19.24
CA VAL A 363 10.46 23.70 -19.31
C VAL A 363 9.67 24.70 -18.45
N LEU A 364 10.11 24.92 -17.20
CA LEU A 364 9.42 25.81 -16.27
C LEU A 364 9.41 27.27 -16.75
N LYS A 365 10.54 27.80 -17.21
CA LYS A 365 10.64 29.17 -17.76
C LYS A 365 9.78 29.34 -19.01
N ARG A 366 9.78 28.36 -19.91
CA ARG A 366 9.07 28.44 -21.20
C ARG A 366 7.57 28.17 -21.14
N SER A 367 7.08 27.55 -20.06
CA SER A 367 5.64 27.43 -19.77
C SER A 367 4.91 28.78 -19.58
N ILE A 368 5.66 29.88 -19.37
CA ILE A 368 5.13 31.24 -19.23
C ILE A 368 5.58 32.07 -20.45
N PRO A 369 4.65 32.42 -21.37
CA PRO A 369 4.98 33.15 -22.59
C PRO A 369 5.70 34.48 -22.34
N ASN A 370 6.65 34.80 -23.24
CA ASN A 370 7.50 35.98 -23.08
C ASN A 370 6.76 37.32 -23.19
N HIS A 371 5.59 37.36 -23.82
CA HIS A 371 4.78 38.56 -24.03
C HIS A 371 4.12 39.14 -22.76
N PHE A 372 4.04 38.36 -21.68
CA PHE A 372 3.51 38.85 -20.40
C PHE A 372 4.45 39.86 -19.74
N ARG A 373 3.87 40.87 -19.09
CA ARG A 373 4.60 41.90 -18.33
C ARG A 373 5.20 41.29 -17.06
N ALA A 374 6.24 41.93 -16.51
CA ALA A 374 6.89 41.48 -15.26
C ALA A 374 5.92 41.11 -14.11
N PRO A 375 4.91 41.94 -13.72
CA PRO A 375 3.98 41.57 -12.65
C PRO A 375 3.07 40.37 -13.01
N GLU A 376 2.71 40.22 -14.29
CA GLU A 376 1.89 39.10 -14.78
C GLU A 376 2.70 37.79 -14.70
N LYS A 377 3.99 37.83 -15.08
CA LYS A 377 4.91 36.70 -14.92
C LYS A 377 5.04 36.27 -13.46
N VAL A 378 5.18 37.21 -12.51
CA VAL A 378 5.22 36.90 -11.07
C VAL A 378 3.96 36.16 -10.60
N GLN A 379 2.77 36.59 -11.04
CA GLN A 379 1.51 35.90 -10.71
C GLN A 379 1.44 34.49 -11.32
N LEU A 380 1.91 34.31 -12.56
CA LEU A 380 1.95 33.01 -13.22
C LEU A 380 2.95 32.05 -12.57
N HIS A 381 4.15 32.53 -12.19
CA HIS A 381 5.13 31.75 -11.42
C HIS A 381 4.57 31.33 -10.06
N ALA A 382 3.88 32.23 -9.33
CA ALA A 382 3.23 31.89 -8.06
C ALA A 382 2.14 30.82 -8.24
N ARG A 383 1.30 30.94 -9.28
CA ARG A 383 0.29 29.91 -9.64
C ARG A 383 0.94 28.56 -9.94
N GLN A 384 2.00 28.57 -10.75
CA GLN A 384 2.76 27.38 -11.12
C GLN A 384 3.38 26.69 -9.91
N ARG A 385 4.07 27.43 -9.02
CA ARG A 385 4.61 26.90 -7.76
C ARG A 385 3.51 26.29 -6.90
N LYS A 386 2.36 26.95 -6.76
CA LYS A 386 1.21 26.46 -5.99
C LYS A 386 0.68 25.12 -6.53
N ILE A 387 0.49 24.98 -7.85
CA ILE A 387 0.03 23.73 -8.47
C ILE A 387 1.11 22.63 -8.34
N LEU A 388 2.33 22.89 -8.82
CA LEU A 388 3.40 21.89 -8.88
C LEU A 388 3.83 21.43 -7.48
N GLY A 389 3.92 22.36 -6.54
CA GLY A 389 4.18 22.07 -5.14
C GLY A 389 3.13 21.13 -4.56
N SER A 390 1.84 21.43 -4.78
CA SER A 390 0.73 20.58 -4.35
C SER A 390 0.83 19.17 -4.97
N VAL A 391 1.00 19.06 -6.30
CA VAL A 391 1.17 17.76 -6.99
C VAL A 391 2.35 16.96 -6.44
N ALA A 392 3.45 17.63 -6.06
CA ALA A 392 4.65 16.98 -5.54
C ALA A 392 4.47 16.36 -4.14
N ILE A 393 3.49 16.83 -3.35
CA ILE A 393 3.29 16.41 -1.94
C ILE A 393 1.93 15.74 -1.67
N LEU A 394 1.09 15.57 -2.70
CA LEU A 394 -0.19 14.85 -2.61
C LEU A 394 0.00 13.49 -1.93
N LEU A 395 -0.83 13.20 -0.92
CA LEU A 395 -0.80 11.94 -0.17
C LEU A 395 -1.52 10.81 -0.91
N SER A 396 -2.48 11.18 -1.78
CA SER A 396 -3.15 10.33 -2.76
C SER A 396 -3.29 11.09 -4.08
N PRO A 397 -3.16 10.45 -5.26
CA PRO A 397 -3.34 11.14 -6.54
C PRO A 397 -4.75 11.74 -6.70
N LEU A 398 -4.84 12.89 -7.35
CA LEU A 398 -6.11 13.57 -7.67
C LEU A 398 -6.20 13.92 -9.16
N PRO A 399 -7.40 13.92 -9.76
CA PRO A 399 -7.64 14.57 -11.06
C PRO A 399 -7.35 16.07 -11.01
N ALA A 400 -7.06 16.68 -12.17
CA ALA A 400 -6.73 18.10 -12.25
C ALA A 400 -7.84 19.02 -11.72
N ALA A 401 -9.11 18.70 -12.02
CA ALA A 401 -10.27 19.44 -11.53
C ALA A 401 -10.44 19.31 -10.01
N SER A 402 -10.22 18.12 -9.45
CA SER A 402 -10.27 17.87 -8.01
C SER A 402 -9.15 18.62 -7.27
N LEU A 403 -7.92 18.58 -7.80
CA LEU A 403 -6.80 19.34 -7.24
C LEU A 403 -7.09 20.85 -7.26
N ALA A 404 -7.63 21.38 -8.36
CA ALA A 404 -7.97 22.80 -8.47
C ALA A 404 -8.93 23.25 -7.35
N LYS A 405 -9.96 22.44 -7.03
CA LYS A 405 -10.87 22.67 -5.91
C LYS A 405 -10.15 22.63 -4.56
N VAL A 406 -9.32 21.61 -4.30
CA VAL A 406 -8.56 21.49 -3.04
C VAL A 406 -7.62 22.67 -2.82
N ILE A 407 -7.02 23.25 -3.86
CA ILE A 407 -6.10 24.40 -3.73
C ILE A 407 -6.81 25.76 -3.90
N SER A 408 -8.15 25.80 -3.90
CA SER A 408 -8.97 27.01 -4.10
C SER A 408 -8.57 27.81 -5.34
N MET A 409 -8.56 27.14 -6.50
CA MET A 409 -8.22 27.69 -7.81
C MET A 409 -9.26 27.29 -8.86
N SER A 410 -9.50 28.12 -9.89
CA SER A 410 -10.43 27.74 -10.95
C SER A 410 -9.86 26.59 -11.80
N ALA A 411 -10.72 25.67 -12.22
CA ALA A 411 -10.34 24.54 -13.06
C ALA A 411 -9.64 25.00 -14.35
N THR A 412 -10.12 26.08 -14.98
CA THR A 412 -9.51 26.68 -16.18
C THR A 412 -8.06 27.13 -15.93
N GLN A 413 -7.78 27.78 -14.79
CA GLN A 413 -6.43 28.23 -14.44
C GLN A 413 -5.49 27.05 -14.17
N ALA A 414 -5.99 26.00 -13.52
CA ALA A 414 -5.22 24.78 -13.29
C ALA A 414 -4.90 24.08 -14.62
N THR A 415 -5.90 23.83 -15.46
CA THR A 415 -5.75 23.19 -16.77
C THR A 415 -4.77 23.95 -17.67
N GLN A 416 -4.95 25.27 -17.86
CA GLN A 416 -4.05 26.10 -18.67
C GLN A 416 -2.59 26.10 -18.19
N THR A 417 -2.37 25.90 -16.89
CA THR A 417 -1.00 25.82 -16.33
C THR A 417 -0.42 24.42 -16.53
N LEU A 418 -1.23 23.38 -16.35
CA LEU A 418 -0.84 21.97 -16.49
C LEU A 418 -0.60 21.56 -17.95
N GLU A 419 -1.39 22.10 -18.89
CA GLU A 419 -1.21 21.90 -20.33
C GLU A 419 0.19 22.29 -20.82
N ARG A 420 0.76 23.37 -20.27
CA ARG A 420 2.10 23.88 -20.61
C ARG A 420 3.24 23.19 -19.85
N LEU A 421 2.92 22.13 -19.10
CA LEU A 421 3.84 21.39 -18.23
C LEU A 421 3.79 19.88 -18.50
N GLN A 422 3.20 19.46 -19.63
CA GLN A 422 3.09 18.06 -20.03
C GLN A 422 4.45 17.34 -20.14
N ALA A 423 5.55 18.07 -20.35
CA ALA A 423 6.89 17.48 -20.39
C ALA A 423 7.38 16.92 -19.04
N ILE A 424 6.80 17.42 -17.92
CA ILE A 424 7.19 17.11 -16.54
C ILE A 424 6.04 16.57 -15.67
N VAL A 425 4.79 16.88 -16.01
CA VAL A 425 3.56 16.34 -15.41
C VAL A 425 2.80 15.52 -16.43
N ASP A 426 2.41 14.30 -16.07
CA ASP A 426 1.42 13.51 -16.80
C ASP A 426 0.02 14.06 -16.48
N VAL A 427 -0.63 14.59 -17.52
CA VAL A 427 -1.97 15.19 -17.47
C VAL A 427 -2.86 14.37 -18.40
N PRO A 428 -3.60 13.38 -17.88
CA PRO A 428 -4.44 12.53 -18.72
C PRO A 428 -5.51 13.34 -19.46
N LYS A 429 -5.77 12.96 -20.72
CA LYS A 429 -6.86 13.57 -21.53
C LYS A 429 -8.26 13.14 -21.10
N ASP A 430 -8.36 12.15 -20.21
CA ASP A 430 -9.61 11.67 -19.59
C ASP A 430 -9.88 12.40 -18.28
N VAL A 431 -11.13 12.81 -18.05
CA VAL A 431 -11.63 13.51 -16.86
C VAL A 431 -11.39 12.69 -15.57
N ALA A 432 -11.41 11.36 -15.67
CA ALA A 432 -11.14 10.45 -14.56
C ALA A 432 -9.63 10.24 -14.26
N GLY A 433 -8.74 10.82 -15.07
CA GLY A 433 -7.30 10.58 -14.96
C GLY A 433 -6.62 11.39 -13.85
N PHE A 434 -5.75 10.73 -13.10
CA PHE A 434 -5.02 11.32 -11.97
C PHE A 434 -3.74 12.02 -12.41
N LEU A 435 -3.48 13.22 -11.89
CA LEU A 435 -2.22 13.94 -12.07
C LEU A 435 -1.05 13.19 -11.46
N ARG A 436 0.06 13.13 -12.20
CA ARG A 436 1.29 12.44 -11.80
C ARG A 436 2.51 13.20 -12.28
N LEU A 437 3.57 13.26 -11.49
CA LEU A 437 4.87 13.70 -12.03
C LEU A 437 5.45 12.57 -12.89
N HIS A 438 5.96 12.90 -14.09
CA HIS A 438 6.56 11.90 -14.99
C HIS A 438 7.73 11.16 -14.33
N HIS A 439 8.50 11.86 -13.51
CA HIS A 439 9.62 11.27 -12.80
C HIS A 439 9.91 11.99 -11.47
N PRO A 440 9.97 11.28 -10.32
CA PRO A 440 10.12 11.94 -9.02
C PRO A 440 11.45 12.64 -8.72
N SER A 441 12.48 12.58 -9.58
CA SER A 441 13.59 13.56 -9.47
C SER A 441 13.12 15.00 -9.64
N PHE A 442 11.98 15.23 -10.30
CA PHE A 442 11.37 16.55 -10.40
C PHE A 442 10.77 17.02 -9.06
N ARG A 443 10.25 16.13 -8.22
CA ARG A 443 9.94 16.45 -6.81
C ARG A 443 11.22 16.74 -6.04
N ASP A 444 12.23 15.87 -6.18
CA ASP A 444 13.53 16.03 -5.50
C ASP A 444 14.23 17.36 -5.89
N PHE A 445 13.93 17.88 -7.10
CA PHE A 445 14.33 19.20 -7.61
C PHE A 445 13.48 20.32 -7.02
N LEU A 446 12.15 20.30 -7.19
CA LEU A 446 11.23 21.36 -6.76
C LEU A 446 11.37 21.73 -5.28
N LEU A 447 11.56 20.73 -4.40
CA LEU A 447 11.65 20.93 -2.95
C LEU A 447 13.05 21.38 -2.48
N ASN A 448 14.06 21.35 -3.36
CA ASN A 448 15.42 21.77 -3.04
C ASN A 448 15.69 23.20 -3.56
N LYS A 449 15.94 24.12 -2.62
CA LYS A 449 16.13 25.55 -2.91
C LYS A 449 17.35 25.85 -3.77
N ASP A 450 18.47 25.17 -3.50
CA ASP A 450 19.74 25.40 -4.18
C ASP A 450 19.72 24.92 -5.64
N ARG A 451 18.88 23.93 -5.93
CA ARG A 451 18.67 23.38 -7.29
C ARG A 451 17.63 24.16 -8.09
N CYS A 452 16.50 24.51 -7.46
CA CYS A 452 15.32 25.03 -8.16
C CYS A 452 15.31 26.57 -8.33
N GLY A 453 16.06 27.30 -7.49
CA GLY A 453 16.14 28.75 -7.54
C GLY A 453 14.77 29.44 -7.40
N GLU A 454 14.37 30.21 -8.40
CA GLU A 454 13.12 31.00 -8.39
C GLU A 454 11.82 30.16 -8.41
N PHE A 455 11.91 28.89 -8.84
CA PHE A 455 10.77 27.95 -8.89
C PHE A 455 10.66 27.08 -7.63
N TRP A 456 11.55 27.26 -6.65
CA TRP A 456 11.57 26.49 -5.41
C TRP A 456 10.23 26.53 -4.67
N VAL A 457 9.80 25.36 -4.19
CA VAL A 457 8.62 25.18 -3.36
C VAL A 457 9.07 24.78 -1.95
N ASP A 458 8.66 25.54 -0.94
CA ASP A 458 8.78 25.12 0.45
C ASP A 458 7.75 23.99 0.73
N GLU A 459 8.23 22.82 1.15
CA GLU A 459 7.37 21.65 1.46
C GLU A 459 6.38 21.97 2.59
N LYS A 460 6.73 22.87 3.53
CA LYS A 460 5.84 23.31 4.61
C LYS A 460 4.78 24.27 4.11
N GLU A 461 5.13 25.27 3.30
CA GLU A 461 4.16 26.20 2.70
C GLU A 461 3.15 25.46 1.82
N ALA A 462 3.64 24.52 1.00
CA ALA A 462 2.76 23.68 0.18
C ALA A 462 1.84 22.80 1.04
N HIS A 463 2.32 22.27 2.18
CA HIS A 463 1.47 21.58 3.14
C HIS A 463 0.46 22.50 3.84
N GLN A 464 0.80 23.76 4.13
CA GLN A 464 -0.15 24.76 4.65
C GLN A 464 -1.26 25.05 3.64
N ILE A 465 -0.91 25.26 2.37
CA ILE A 465 -1.86 25.49 1.27
C ILE A 465 -2.85 24.33 1.15
N LEU A 466 -2.38 23.09 1.19
CA LEU A 466 -3.26 21.92 1.13
C LEU A 466 -4.10 21.75 2.40
N ALA A 467 -3.58 22.03 3.60
CA ALA A 467 -4.34 21.94 4.83
C ALA A 467 -5.51 22.95 4.85
N ALA A 468 -5.22 24.24 4.64
CA ALA A 468 -6.23 25.30 4.60
C ALA A 468 -7.24 25.09 3.47
N GLY A 469 -6.77 24.66 2.29
CA GLY A 469 -7.63 24.35 1.15
C GLY A 469 -8.56 23.14 1.38
N CYS A 470 -8.08 22.09 2.05
CA CYS A 470 -8.92 20.97 2.48
C CYS A 470 -9.98 21.41 3.50
N ILE A 471 -9.59 22.21 4.51
CA ILE A 471 -10.51 22.77 5.50
C ILE A 471 -11.58 23.63 4.81
N GLN A 472 -11.18 24.58 3.96
CA GLN A 472 -12.11 25.46 3.23
C GLN A 472 -13.09 24.66 2.35
N LEU A 473 -12.60 23.66 1.62
CA LEU A 473 -13.44 22.80 0.78
C LEU A 473 -14.46 22.03 1.64
N MET A 474 -14.04 21.47 2.77
CA MET A 474 -14.94 20.75 3.68
C MET A 474 -15.99 21.68 4.29
N SER A 475 -15.62 22.88 4.77
CA SER A 475 -16.60 23.84 5.31
C SER A 475 -17.67 24.26 4.30
N GLN A 476 -17.36 24.23 3.00
CA GLN A 476 -18.29 24.56 1.92
C GLN A 476 -19.14 23.37 1.43
N THR A 477 -18.76 22.13 1.75
CA THR A 477 -19.37 20.91 1.18
C THR A 477 -20.02 20.00 2.22
N LEU A 478 -19.44 19.90 3.41
CA LEU A 478 -19.91 19.02 4.48
C LEU A 478 -21.13 19.61 5.19
N LYS A 479 -22.28 18.98 4.95
CA LYS A 479 -23.58 19.25 5.57
C LYS A 479 -24.09 17.99 6.28
N LYS A 480 -25.01 18.17 7.23
CA LYS A 480 -25.78 17.06 7.82
C LYS A 480 -26.59 16.35 6.73
N ASP A 481 -26.57 15.03 6.74
CA ASP A 481 -27.17 14.17 5.70
C ASP A 481 -26.59 14.45 4.31
N ILE A 482 -25.25 14.33 4.20
CA ILE A 482 -24.52 14.58 2.93
C ILE A 482 -24.90 13.57 1.83
N CYS A 483 -25.27 12.36 2.22
CA CYS A 483 -25.76 11.32 1.29
C CYS A 483 -27.27 11.41 1.01
N GLU A 484 -27.98 12.37 1.60
CA GLU A 484 -29.43 12.65 1.43
C GLU A 484 -30.35 11.43 1.70
N MET A 485 -29.96 10.59 2.66
CA MET A 485 -30.65 9.36 3.02
C MET A 485 -31.94 9.62 3.82
N ARG A 486 -32.03 10.74 4.54
CA ARG A 486 -33.17 11.24 5.33
C ARG A 486 -33.67 10.35 6.49
N ALA A 487 -33.34 9.06 6.49
CA ALA A 487 -33.70 8.09 7.51
C ALA A 487 -32.50 7.81 8.43
N PRO A 488 -32.53 8.20 9.72
CA PRO A 488 -31.38 8.00 10.61
C PRO A 488 -30.92 6.55 10.79
N GLY A 489 -31.79 5.56 10.52
CA GLY A 489 -31.46 4.14 10.56
C GLY A 489 -30.82 3.57 9.29
N SER A 490 -30.55 4.38 8.26
CA SER A 490 -29.89 3.93 7.02
C SER A 490 -28.49 3.39 7.31
N GLN A 491 -28.25 2.12 6.93
CA GLN A 491 -26.95 1.49 7.17
C GLN A 491 -25.95 1.84 6.06
N ALA A 492 -24.69 2.10 6.42
CA ALA A 492 -23.61 2.36 5.46
C ALA A 492 -23.39 1.18 4.50
N SER A 493 -23.57 -0.05 4.98
CA SER A 493 -23.50 -1.29 4.20
C SER A 493 -24.59 -1.44 3.12
N GLN A 494 -25.67 -0.66 3.19
CA GLN A 494 -26.81 -0.72 2.27
C GLN A 494 -26.76 0.35 1.17
N VAL A 495 -25.79 1.27 1.21
CA VAL A 495 -25.64 2.36 0.23
C VAL A 495 -24.62 1.97 -0.83
N GLU A 496 -24.98 2.11 -2.10
CA GLU A 496 -24.06 1.82 -3.20
C GLU A 496 -22.84 2.76 -3.17
N SER A 497 -21.64 2.22 -3.38
CA SER A 497 -20.39 3.00 -3.39
C SER A 497 -20.39 4.10 -4.48
N SER A 498 -21.07 3.86 -5.60
CA SER A 498 -21.33 4.82 -6.68
C SER A 498 -22.10 6.06 -6.21
N TRP A 499 -23.06 5.88 -5.29
CA TRP A 499 -23.80 6.99 -4.67
C TRP A 499 -22.93 7.76 -3.68
N ILE A 500 -22.12 7.03 -2.89
CA ILE A 500 -21.17 7.64 -1.95
C ILE A 500 -20.14 8.48 -2.73
N GLU A 501 -19.58 8.01 -3.84
CA GLU A 501 -18.68 8.77 -4.71
C GLU A 501 -19.33 10.01 -5.35
N LYS A 502 -20.65 9.98 -5.57
CA LYS A 502 -21.40 11.13 -6.09
C LYS A 502 -21.64 12.20 -5.02
N CYS A 503 -21.93 11.80 -3.78
CA CYS A 503 -22.13 12.70 -2.64
C CYS A 503 -20.81 13.23 -2.05
N LEU A 504 -19.77 12.38 -2.07
CA LEU A 504 -18.42 12.65 -1.61
C LEU A 504 -17.45 12.46 -2.80
N PRO A 505 -17.28 13.48 -3.67
CA PRO A 505 -16.37 13.39 -4.81
C PRO A 505 -14.89 13.32 -4.37
N PRO A 506 -13.96 12.91 -5.24
CA PRO A 506 -12.57 12.61 -4.88
C PRO A 506 -11.84 13.71 -4.10
N GLU A 507 -12.09 14.98 -4.42
CA GLU A 507 -11.56 16.14 -3.68
C GLU A 507 -12.04 16.22 -2.22
N VAL A 508 -13.31 15.87 -1.95
CA VAL A 508 -13.89 15.88 -0.60
C VAL A 508 -13.40 14.67 0.19
N GLN A 509 -13.34 13.48 -0.42
CA GLN A 509 -12.74 12.30 0.21
C GLN A 509 -11.28 12.56 0.59
N TYR A 510 -10.50 13.18 -0.31
CA TYR A 510 -9.13 13.58 -0.03
C TYR A 510 -9.05 14.55 1.15
N ALA A 511 -9.87 15.61 1.13
CA ALA A 511 -9.88 16.59 2.20
C ALA A 511 -10.20 15.95 3.55
N CYS A 512 -11.23 15.10 3.62
CA CYS A 512 -11.63 14.39 4.84
C CYS A 512 -10.54 13.47 5.42
N LEU A 513 -9.69 12.85 4.58
CA LEU A 513 -8.67 11.89 5.02
C LEU A 513 -7.32 12.52 5.36
N TYR A 514 -6.94 13.62 4.69
CA TYR A 514 -5.53 14.07 4.66
C TYR A 514 -5.28 15.45 5.26
N TRP A 515 -6.31 16.23 5.59
CA TRP A 515 -6.15 17.61 6.09
C TRP A 515 -5.27 17.69 7.35
N VAL A 516 -5.47 16.80 8.34
CA VAL A 516 -4.63 16.73 9.55
C VAL A 516 -3.19 16.36 9.24
N GLN A 517 -2.95 15.42 8.32
CA GLN A 517 -1.59 15.01 7.95
C GLN A 517 -0.82 16.13 7.26
N HIS A 518 -1.53 16.98 6.49
CA HIS A 518 -0.97 18.21 5.93
C HIS A 518 -0.71 19.26 7.02
N LEU A 519 -1.64 19.45 7.96
CA LEU A 519 -1.50 20.37 9.09
C LEU A 519 -0.28 20.04 9.97
N GLN A 520 -0.05 18.77 10.29
CA GLN A 520 1.13 18.34 11.05
C GLN A 520 2.44 18.63 10.31
N ARG A 521 2.50 18.35 9.00
CA ARG A 521 3.73 18.55 8.19
C ARG A 521 4.00 20.02 7.87
N ALA A 522 2.97 20.86 7.85
CA ALA A 522 3.09 22.31 7.73
C ALA A 522 3.92 22.93 8.88
N GLY A 523 3.89 22.34 10.09
CA GLY A 523 4.76 22.70 11.20
C GLY A 523 4.55 24.11 11.79
N SER A 524 3.45 24.79 11.45
CA SER A 524 3.10 26.14 11.92
C SER A 524 1.90 26.09 12.86
N ARG A 525 2.12 26.43 14.15
CA ARG A 525 1.14 26.25 15.23
C ARG A 525 0.02 27.30 15.33
N VAL A 526 0.18 28.49 14.73
CA VAL A 526 -0.64 29.66 15.12
C VAL A 526 -1.86 29.87 14.21
N HIS A 527 -1.68 30.05 12.89
CA HIS A 527 -2.82 30.36 12.01
C HIS A 527 -3.69 29.14 11.68
N ASN A 528 -3.08 28.04 11.24
CA ASN A 528 -3.84 26.88 10.78
C ASN A 528 -4.50 26.10 11.94
N GLY A 529 -4.00 26.24 13.18
CA GLY A 529 -4.62 25.64 14.37
C GLY A 529 -5.95 26.31 14.73
N GLU A 530 -6.04 27.64 14.55
CA GLU A 530 -7.29 28.38 14.74
C GLU A 530 -8.33 28.02 13.65
N GLU A 531 -7.93 27.98 12.38
CA GLU A 531 -8.80 27.53 11.28
C GLU A 531 -9.28 26.09 11.48
N ALA A 532 -8.39 25.18 11.91
CA ALA A 532 -8.74 23.81 12.27
C ALA A 532 -9.73 23.75 13.44
N HIS A 533 -9.58 24.62 14.45
CA HIS A 533 -10.50 24.67 15.58
C HIS A 533 -11.89 25.15 15.16
N GLN A 534 -11.96 26.26 14.42
CA GLN A 534 -13.22 26.82 13.90
C GLN A 534 -13.94 25.79 13.00
N PHE A 535 -13.19 25.09 12.13
CA PHE A 535 -13.71 23.99 11.34
C PHE A 535 -14.27 22.86 12.20
N LEU A 536 -13.55 22.40 13.22
CA LEU A 536 -14.01 21.33 14.10
C LEU A 536 -15.24 21.76 14.93
N GLN A 537 -15.29 23.01 15.40
CA GLN A 537 -16.46 23.54 16.12
C GLN A 537 -17.73 23.57 15.24
N ALA A 538 -17.60 23.83 13.94
CA ALA A 538 -18.75 23.92 13.02
C ALA A 538 -19.07 22.61 12.28
N HIS A 539 -18.07 21.75 12.02
CA HIS A 539 -18.20 20.60 11.11
C HIS A 539 -17.65 19.26 11.65
N LEU A 540 -17.24 19.13 12.92
CA LEU A 540 -16.83 17.82 13.48
C LEU A 540 -17.87 16.72 13.19
N LEU A 541 -19.16 16.96 13.44
CA LEU A 541 -20.18 15.95 13.18
C LEU A 541 -20.33 15.64 11.68
N HIS A 542 -20.31 16.66 10.82
CA HIS A 542 -20.40 16.48 9.37
C HIS A 542 -19.20 15.70 8.80
N TRP A 543 -18.00 15.90 9.37
CA TRP A 543 -16.79 15.17 9.02
C TRP A 543 -16.83 13.71 9.51
N LEU A 544 -17.29 13.47 10.74
CA LEU A 544 -17.49 12.10 11.24
C LEU A 544 -18.60 11.36 10.45
N GLU A 545 -19.67 12.03 10.03
CA GLU A 545 -20.71 11.46 9.15
C GLU A 545 -20.09 11.02 7.81
N ALA A 546 -19.34 11.88 7.14
CA ALA A 546 -18.68 11.57 5.87
C ALA A 546 -17.66 10.42 6.01
N LEU A 547 -16.88 10.40 7.10
CA LEU A 547 -15.98 9.28 7.42
C LEU A 547 -16.71 7.98 7.71
N GLY A 548 -17.90 8.04 8.34
CA GLY A 548 -18.79 6.89 8.52
C GLY A 548 -19.23 6.30 7.18
N TRP A 549 -19.78 7.13 6.28
CA TRP A 549 -20.18 6.70 4.94
C TRP A 549 -19.03 6.09 4.13
N MET A 550 -17.80 6.62 4.24
CA MET A 550 -16.63 6.06 3.56
C MET A 550 -16.05 4.78 4.20
N GLY A 551 -16.53 4.37 5.39
CA GLY A 551 -15.90 3.32 6.19
C GLY A 551 -14.47 3.68 6.59
N LYS A 552 -14.26 4.92 7.05
CA LYS A 552 -12.96 5.54 7.38
C LYS A 552 -12.90 6.15 8.77
N ILE A 553 -13.83 5.80 9.67
CA ILE A 553 -13.86 6.39 11.01
C ILE A 553 -12.57 6.13 11.81
N SER A 554 -11.90 4.97 11.60
CA SER A 554 -10.58 4.68 12.18
C SER A 554 -9.54 5.74 11.83
N ASP A 555 -9.48 6.14 10.55
CA ASP A 555 -8.54 7.13 10.04
C ASP A 555 -8.87 8.51 10.62
N GLY A 556 -10.16 8.82 10.78
CA GLY A 556 -10.64 10.02 11.49
C GLY A 556 -10.25 10.05 12.97
N ILE A 557 -10.43 8.94 13.70
CA ILE A 557 -10.04 8.84 15.12
C ILE A 557 -8.52 8.98 15.27
N GLN A 558 -7.73 8.35 14.38
CA GLN A 558 -6.27 8.54 14.33
C GLN A 558 -5.88 9.99 13.98
N ALA A 559 -6.65 10.67 13.14
CA ALA A 559 -6.46 12.09 12.86
C ALA A 559 -6.79 12.97 14.08
N ILE A 560 -7.83 12.67 14.87
CA ILE A 560 -8.13 13.40 16.11
C ILE A 560 -7.04 13.18 17.17
N LEU A 561 -6.60 11.93 17.39
CA LEU A 561 -5.45 11.59 18.24
C LEU A 561 -4.17 12.33 17.82
N SER A 562 -3.98 12.45 16.50
CA SER A 562 -2.85 13.13 15.88
C SER A 562 -2.85 14.65 16.13
N LEU A 563 -4.03 15.29 16.26
CA LEU A 563 -4.15 16.69 16.65
C LEU A 563 -3.87 16.89 18.15
N GLU A 564 -4.41 16.02 19.01
CA GLU A 564 -4.27 16.12 20.47
C GLU A 564 -2.81 16.13 20.93
N ALA A 565 -1.93 15.38 20.24
CA ALA A 565 -0.49 15.34 20.51
C ALA A 565 0.28 16.61 20.11
N HIS A 566 -0.33 17.54 19.38
CA HIS A 566 0.34 18.70 18.76
C HIS A 566 -0.21 20.08 19.19
N GLU A 567 -1.39 20.13 19.80
CA GLU A 567 -2.15 21.36 20.04
C GLU A 567 -1.93 22.01 21.42
N GLY A 568 -2.32 23.29 21.51
CA GLY A 568 -2.23 24.09 22.75
C GLY A 568 -3.26 23.71 23.83
N PRO A 569 -3.06 24.12 25.09
CA PRO A 569 -3.89 23.72 26.22
C PRO A 569 -5.37 24.09 26.08
N ASP A 570 -5.68 25.20 25.41
CA ASP A 570 -7.06 25.66 25.21
C ASP A 570 -7.84 24.80 24.19
N LEU A 571 -7.16 24.30 23.15
CA LEU A 571 -7.73 23.37 22.17
C LEU A 571 -7.84 21.93 22.71
N HIS A 572 -6.92 21.55 23.59
CA HIS A 572 -6.81 20.20 24.11
C HIS A 572 -8.13 19.70 24.73
N ALA A 573 -8.85 20.53 25.47
CA ALA A 573 -10.13 20.15 26.08
C ALA A 573 -11.19 19.76 25.03
N PHE A 574 -11.32 20.55 23.97
CA PHE A 574 -12.26 20.25 22.87
C PHE A 574 -11.85 18.99 22.11
N ILE A 575 -10.56 18.85 21.74
CA ILE A 575 -10.06 17.71 20.97
C ILE A 575 -10.15 16.42 21.79
N HIS A 576 -9.86 16.48 23.09
CA HIS A 576 -10.02 15.36 24.00
C HIS A 576 -11.48 14.90 24.10
N ASP A 577 -12.44 15.84 24.20
CA ASP A 577 -13.88 15.51 24.19
C ASP A 577 -14.34 14.98 22.81
N ALA A 578 -13.82 15.54 21.72
CA ALA A 578 -14.05 15.03 20.36
C ALA A 578 -13.54 13.60 20.17
N ARG A 579 -12.34 13.28 20.68
CA ARG A 579 -11.80 11.92 20.72
C ARG A 579 -12.70 11.00 21.52
N ARG A 580 -13.04 11.39 22.76
CA ARG A 580 -13.92 10.63 23.65
C ARG A 580 -15.27 10.33 22.96
N PHE A 581 -15.84 11.33 22.31
CA PHE A 581 -17.11 11.22 21.59
C PHE A 581 -17.03 10.29 20.37
N ALA A 582 -16.01 10.45 19.52
CA ALA A 582 -15.82 9.64 18.31
C ALA A 582 -15.47 8.18 18.62
N VAL A 583 -14.61 7.94 19.61
CA VAL A 583 -14.21 6.60 20.07
C VAL A 583 -15.37 5.87 20.74
N TYR A 584 -16.12 6.54 21.64
CA TYR A 584 -17.24 5.92 22.34
C TYR A 584 -18.40 5.53 21.40
N ASN A 585 -18.66 6.34 20.36
CA ASN A 585 -19.77 6.12 19.42
C ASN A 585 -19.32 5.49 18.09
N ARG A 586 -18.12 4.91 18.03
CA ARG A 586 -17.50 4.40 16.81
C ARG A 586 -18.40 3.41 16.05
N SER A 587 -18.88 2.36 16.71
CA SER A 587 -19.70 1.30 16.07
C SER A 587 -21.00 1.87 15.47
N VAL A 588 -21.61 2.85 16.14
CA VAL A 588 -22.80 3.57 15.68
C VAL A 588 -22.52 4.34 14.38
N VAL A 589 -21.38 5.04 14.30
CA VAL A 589 -20.99 5.81 13.11
C VAL A 589 -20.60 4.92 11.94
N GLU A 590 -19.98 3.75 12.18
CA GLU A 590 -19.67 2.78 11.12
C GLU A 590 -20.93 2.11 10.55
N GLN A 591 -21.89 1.79 11.42
CA GLN A 591 -23.11 1.10 10.99
C GLN A 591 -24.12 2.04 10.34
N ALA A 592 -24.44 3.17 10.98
CA ALA A 592 -25.47 4.11 10.53
C ALA A 592 -25.06 5.57 10.82
N PRO A 593 -24.32 6.24 9.92
CA PRO A 593 -23.69 7.54 10.18
C PRO A 593 -24.64 8.63 10.71
N LEU A 594 -25.91 8.65 10.27
CA LEU A 594 -26.91 9.62 10.74
C LEU A 594 -27.36 9.44 12.20
N GLN A 595 -27.10 8.28 12.81
CA GLN A 595 -27.31 8.07 14.25
C GLN A 595 -26.39 8.95 15.09
N LEU A 596 -25.32 9.51 14.51
CA LEU A 596 -24.48 10.53 15.15
C LEU A 596 -25.31 11.68 15.77
N TYR A 597 -26.36 12.11 15.08
CA TYR A 597 -27.24 13.20 15.53
C TYR A 597 -28.38 12.75 16.45
N CYS A 598 -28.85 11.52 16.27
CA CYS A 598 -30.10 11.03 16.87
C CYS A 598 -29.87 10.19 18.14
N SER A 599 -28.69 9.55 18.26
CA SER A 599 -28.29 8.77 19.41
C SER A 599 -26.98 9.28 20.01
N ALA A 600 -25.86 9.24 19.29
CA ALA A 600 -24.54 9.55 19.85
C ALA A 600 -24.47 10.90 20.58
N LEU A 601 -24.94 11.97 19.91
CA LEU A 601 -25.02 13.32 20.45
C LEU A 601 -26.04 13.47 21.59
N VAL A 602 -27.15 12.76 21.52
CA VAL A 602 -28.28 12.84 22.46
C VAL A 602 -27.95 12.12 23.78
N PHE A 603 -27.20 11.02 23.71
CA PHE A 603 -26.77 10.20 24.84
C PHE A 603 -25.38 10.57 25.39
N ALA A 604 -24.65 11.51 24.76
CA ALA A 604 -23.40 12.03 25.30
C ALA A 604 -23.59 12.75 26.66
N PRO A 605 -22.60 12.75 27.56
CA PRO A 605 -22.73 13.31 28.91
C PRO A 605 -23.14 14.79 28.96
N GLU A 606 -23.80 15.21 30.04
CA GLU A 606 -24.34 16.58 30.17
C GLU A 606 -23.28 17.68 30.08
N LYS A 607 -22.04 17.39 30.53
CA LYS A 607 -20.90 18.32 30.43
C LYS A 607 -19.98 18.08 29.23
N SER A 608 -20.30 17.17 28.30
CA SER A 608 -19.56 17.06 27.04
C SER A 608 -19.57 18.41 26.30
N ILE A 609 -18.40 18.82 25.83
CA ILE A 609 -18.20 20.02 25.01
C ILE A 609 -18.89 19.80 23.66
N ILE A 610 -18.66 18.65 23.02
CA ILE A 610 -19.27 18.32 21.72
C ILE A 610 -20.80 18.33 21.79
N ARG A 611 -21.39 17.79 22.88
CA ARG A 611 -22.84 17.85 23.07
C ARG A 611 -23.39 19.27 23.11
N LYS A 612 -22.67 20.19 23.76
CA LYS A 612 -23.07 21.60 23.88
C LYS A 612 -22.84 22.37 22.57
N THR A 613 -21.69 22.17 21.93
CA THR A 613 -21.34 22.82 20.66
C THR A 613 -22.34 22.48 19.55
N PHE A 614 -22.82 21.22 19.50
CA PHE A 614 -23.72 20.76 18.44
C PHE A 614 -25.18 20.58 18.90
N GLU A 615 -25.60 21.19 20.01
CA GLU A 615 -26.95 20.96 20.56
C GLU A 615 -28.08 21.26 19.55
N GLU A 616 -27.90 22.26 18.68
CA GLU A 616 -28.83 22.62 17.60
C GLU A 616 -28.95 21.55 16.50
N CYS A 617 -27.97 20.64 16.37
CA CYS A 617 -28.01 19.54 15.43
C CYS A 617 -28.89 18.38 15.88
N ILE A 618 -29.33 18.35 17.15
CA ILE A 618 -30.27 17.35 17.68
C ILE A 618 -31.63 17.53 16.98
N PRO A 619 -32.23 16.47 16.41
CA PRO A 619 -33.55 16.58 15.77
C PRO A 619 -34.64 17.10 16.71
N THR A 620 -35.42 18.07 16.23
CA THR A 620 -36.48 18.75 17.01
C THR A 620 -37.62 17.83 17.47
N TRP A 621 -37.81 16.68 16.83
CA TRP A 621 -38.77 15.66 17.26
C TRP A 621 -38.35 14.89 18.52
N ILE A 622 -37.11 15.07 19.01
CA ILE A 622 -36.64 14.55 20.31
C ILE A 622 -36.95 15.59 21.39
N GLU A 623 -38.24 15.72 21.72
CA GLU A 623 -38.72 16.67 22.73
C GLU A 623 -38.19 16.36 24.14
N ARG A 624 -38.02 15.08 24.47
CA ARG A 624 -37.58 14.61 25.79
C ARG A 624 -36.20 13.95 25.70
N LYS A 625 -35.16 14.74 26.00
CA LYS A 625 -33.77 14.26 26.12
C LYS A 625 -33.65 13.18 27.23
N PRO A 626 -32.80 12.15 27.05
CA PRO A 626 -32.58 11.13 28.07
C PRO A 626 -31.85 11.69 29.28
N ARG A 627 -32.04 11.06 30.45
CA ARG A 627 -31.15 11.27 31.61
C ARG A 627 -29.85 10.52 31.35
N VAL A 628 -28.74 11.22 31.43
CA VAL A 628 -27.40 10.66 31.19
C VAL A 628 -26.45 11.07 32.31
N GLN A 629 -25.22 10.56 32.28
CA GLN A 629 -24.21 10.92 33.26
C GLN A 629 -23.72 12.36 33.03
N GLU A 630 -23.27 13.01 34.10
CA GLU A 630 -22.77 14.37 34.04
C GLU A 630 -21.46 14.47 33.23
N TYR A 631 -20.57 13.48 33.40
CA TYR A 631 -19.27 13.36 32.75
C TYR A 631 -19.14 12.01 32.02
N TRP A 632 -18.12 11.89 31.15
CA TRP A 632 -17.73 10.60 30.58
C TRP A 632 -17.28 9.64 31.69
N SER A 633 -17.67 8.36 31.58
CA SER A 633 -17.18 7.32 32.47
C SER A 633 -15.73 6.93 32.17
N ALA A 634 -15.11 6.20 33.09
CA ALA A 634 -13.75 5.68 32.92
C ALA A 634 -13.61 4.72 31.71
N ALA A 635 -14.70 4.07 31.29
CA ALA A 635 -14.71 3.26 30.07
C ALA A 635 -14.49 4.15 28.84
N LEU A 636 -13.45 3.88 28.06
CA LEU A 636 -13.13 4.66 26.86
C LEU A 636 -14.07 4.31 25.68
N GLN A 637 -14.29 3.01 25.47
CA GLN A 637 -15.07 2.41 24.38
C GLN A 637 -15.58 1.03 24.79
N ALA A 638 -16.62 0.54 24.11
CA ALA A 638 -17.01 -0.86 24.09
C ALA A 638 -16.63 -1.46 22.73
N LEU A 639 -16.00 -2.64 22.72
CA LEU A 639 -15.62 -3.35 21.50
C LEU A 639 -16.68 -4.41 21.18
N GLU A 640 -17.51 -4.13 20.18
CA GLU A 640 -18.66 -4.96 19.80
C GLU A 640 -18.33 -5.82 18.58
N GLY A 641 -18.75 -7.10 18.59
CA GLY A 641 -18.61 -7.97 17.40
C GLY A 641 -18.65 -9.47 17.67
N HIS A 642 -18.36 -9.93 18.88
CA HIS A 642 -18.59 -11.34 19.25
C HIS A 642 -20.08 -11.64 19.41
N SER A 643 -20.51 -12.83 18.99
CA SER A 643 -21.93 -13.25 19.04
C SER A 643 -22.29 -13.99 20.34
N ARG A 644 -21.29 -14.24 21.19
CA ARG A 644 -21.38 -14.92 22.48
C ARG A 644 -20.44 -14.27 23.51
N PRO A 645 -20.54 -14.64 24.80
CA PRO A 645 -19.70 -14.06 25.84
C PRO A 645 -18.20 -14.15 25.54
N VAL A 646 -17.51 -13.02 25.73
CA VAL A 646 -16.04 -12.96 25.72
C VAL A 646 -15.53 -13.59 27.01
N THR A 647 -14.71 -14.62 26.84
CA THR A 647 -14.20 -15.50 27.91
C THR A 647 -12.77 -15.16 28.32
N SER A 648 -11.99 -14.52 27.43
CA SER A 648 -10.61 -14.11 27.72
C SER A 648 -10.21 -12.91 26.87
N VAL A 649 -9.33 -12.05 27.41
CA VAL A 649 -8.75 -10.88 26.72
C VAL A 649 -7.29 -10.68 27.11
N ALA A 650 -6.46 -10.18 26.19
CA ALA A 650 -5.09 -9.79 26.45
C ALA A 650 -4.66 -8.58 25.60
N PHE A 651 -3.77 -7.74 26.14
CA PHE A 651 -3.07 -6.69 25.37
C PHE A 651 -1.81 -7.27 24.70
N SER A 652 -1.44 -6.73 23.55
CA SER A 652 -0.10 -6.95 22.99
C SER A 652 0.97 -6.27 23.87
N PRO A 653 2.22 -6.76 23.88
CA PRO A 653 3.31 -6.16 24.67
C PRO A 653 3.59 -4.68 24.34
N ASP A 654 3.32 -4.25 23.10
CA ASP A 654 3.45 -2.85 22.66
C ASP A 654 2.22 -1.98 23.01
N GLY A 655 1.19 -2.56 23.61
CA GLY A 655 -0.08 -1.91 23.96
C GLY A 655 -0.93 -1.47 22.77
N ARG A 656 -0.52 -1.75 21.52
CA ARG A 656 -1.19 -1.27 20.31
C ARG A 656 -2.31 -2.18 19.81
N GLN A 657 -2.43 -3.40 20.33
CA GLN A 657 -3.50 -4.34 20.00
C GLN A 657 -4.12 -4.95 21.26
N VAL A 658 -5.37 -5.37 21.13
CA VAL A 658 -6.06 -6.25 22.07
C VAL A 658 -6.49 -7.50 21.31
N VAL A 659 -6.39 -8.67 21.94
CA VAL A 659 -7.04 -9.91 21.48
C VAL A 659 -8.15 -10.29 22.44
N SER A 660 -9.28 -10.76 21.91
CA SER A 660 -10.38 -11.35 22.67
C SER A 660 -10.69 -12.76 22.16
N GLY A 661 -10.99 -13.70 23.07
CA GLY A 661 -11.53 -15.02 22.77
C GLY A 661 -12.96 -15.14 23.30
N SER A 662 -13.82 -15.87 22.57
CA SER A 662 -15.26 -15.94 22.86
C SER A 662 -15.83 -17.37 22.80
N GLY A 663 -16.98 -17.56 23.45
CA GLY A 663 -17.82 -18.75 23.33
C GLY A 663 -18.46 -18.96 21.95
N ASP A 664 -18.23 -18.06 20.99
CA ASP A 664 -18.57 -18.23 19.56
C ASP A 664 -17.52 -19.01 18.77
N GLY A 665 -16.40 -19.38 19.38
CA GLY A 665 -15.32 -20.15 18.74
C GLY A 665 -14.36 -19.29 17.91
N THR A 666 -14.54 -17.97 17.91
CA THR A 666 -13.63 -17.03 17.24
C THR A 666 -12.74 -16.31 18.25
N LEU A 667 -11.59 -15.85 17.76
CA LEU A 667 -10.85 -14.75 18.37
C LEU A 667 -11.09 -13.48 17.56
N ARG A 668 -10.90 -12.31 18.17
CA ARG A 668 -10.82 -11.03 17.45
C ARG A 668 -9.62 -10.23 17.89
N LEU A 669 -8.92 -9.65 16.92
CA LEU A 669 -7.85 -8.68 17.14
C LEU A 669 -8.41 -7.27 16.92
N TRP A 670 -8.02 -6.35 17.80
CA TRP A 670 -8.53 -4.98 17.83
C TRP A 670 -7.37 -3.99 17.92
N ASP A 671 -7.49 -2.86 17.24
CA ASP A 671 -6.59 -1.73 17.44
C ASP A 671 -6.91 -1.02 18.75
N ALA A 672 -5.97 -0.99 19.69
CA ALA A 672 -6.21 -0.52 21.05
C ALA A 672 -6.58 0.98 21.11
N ALA A 673 -6.09 1.79 20.16
CA ALA A 673 -6.27 3.23 20.14
C ALA A 673 -7.61 3.66 19.51
N THR A 674 -8.08 2.95 18.47
CA THR A 674 -9.29 3.30 17.72
C THR A 674 -10.49 2.39 18.00
N GLY A 675 -10.27 1.21 18.59
CA GLY A 675 -11.27 0.16 18.71
C GLY A 675 -11.62 -0.56 17.40
N ALA A 676 -10.85 -0.34 16.33
CA ALA A 676 -11.10 -1.02 15.05
C ALA A 676 -10.91 -2.53 15.19
N ALA A 677 -11.87 -3.32 14.71
CA ALA A 677 -11.65 -4.73 14.46
C ALA A 677 -10.58 -4.88 13.35
N LEU A 678 -9.44 -5.47 13.68
CA LEU A 678 -8.34 -5.72 12.75
C LEU A 678 -8.53 -7.05 12.02
N GLN A 679 -8.88 -8.11 12.76
CA GLN A 679 -9.09 -9.46 12.24
C GLN A 679 -10.12 -10.22 13.10
N THR A 680 -10.85 -11.15 12.48
CA THR A 680 -11.57 -12.23 13.18
C THR A 680 -10.85 -13.54 12.85
N LEU A 681 -10.44 -14.28 13.87
CA LEU A 681 -9.66 -15.52 13.73
C LEU A 681 -10.62 -16.69 13.95
N GLU A 682 -10.91 -17.41 12.87
CA GLU A 682 -11.84 -18.54 12.87
C GLU A 682 -11.07 -19.86 12.75
N GLY A 683 -11.49 -20.89 13.51
CA GLY A 683 -10.90 -22.23 13.40
C GLY A 683 -11.10 -23.13 14.62
N HIS A 684 -11.43 -22.59 15.79
CA HIS A 684 -11.87 -23.41 16.91
C HIS A 684 -13.34 -23.84 16.73
N SER A 685 -13.66 -25.05 17.18
CA SER A 685 -15.03 -25.61 17.15
C SER A 685 -15.70 -25.57 18.53
N GLY A 686 -14.96 -25.22 19.57
CA GLY A 686 -15.43 -24.99 20.93
C GLY A 686 -15.20 -23.55 21.41
N TRP A 687 -15.55 -23.26 22.67
CA TRP A 687 -15.33 -21.94 23.27
C TRP A 687 -13.85 -21.63 23.43
N VAL A 688 -13.41 -20.41 23.08
CA VAL A 688 -12.02 -20.00 23.29
C VAL A 688 -11.83 -19.53 24.74
N ASN A 689 -11.36 -20.42 25.61
CA ASN A 689 -11.32 -20.19 27.05
C ASN A 689 -10.17 -19.26 27.49
N SER A 690 -9.06 -19.24 26.73
CA SER A 690 -7.86 -18.48 27.09
C SER A 690 -7.13 -17.99 25.86
N VAL A 691 -6.67 -16.73 25.87
CA VAL A 691 -5.90 -16.10 24.77
C VAL A 691 -4.74 -15.29 25.33
N VAL A 692 -3.54 -15.42 24.76
CA VAL A 692 -2.31 -14.74 25.22
C VAL A 692 -1.41 -14.36 24.04
N PHE A 693 -0.83 -13.16 24.05
CA PHE A 693 0.21 -12.75 23.09
C PHE A 693 1.58 -13.32 23.44
N SER A 694 2.41 -13.59 22.42
CA SER A 694 3.85 -13.82 22.62
C SER A 694 4.55 -12.58 23.19
N PRO A 695 5.69 -12.73 23.88
CA PRO A 695 6.45 -11.58 24.43
C PRO A 695 6.94 -10.58 23.37
N ASP A 696 7.12 -11.01 22.11
CA ASP A 696 7.45 -10.13 20.98
C ASP A 696 6.22 -9.54 20.26
N GLY A 697 5.01 -9.90 20.70
CA GLY A 697 3.73 -9.44 20.15
C GLY A 697 3.40 -9.95 18.75
N ARG A 698 4.19 -10.87 18.19
CA ARG A 698 4.00 -11.38 16.81
C ARG A 698 3.04 -12.56 16.71
N GLN A 699 2.82 -13.29 17.80
CA GLN A 699 1.92 -14.43 17.84
C GLN A 699 0.84 -14.24 18.92
N VAL A 700 -0.28 -14.92 18.73
CA VAL A 700 -1.27 -15.20 19.77
C VAL A 700 -1.36 -16.72 19.93
N VAL A 701 -1.43 -17.21 21.16
CA VAL A 701 -1.85 -18.58 21.45
C VAL A 701 -3.25 -18.58 22.07
N SER A 702 -4.05 -19.58 21.69
CA SER A 702 -5.41 -19.78 22.20
C SER A 702 -5.63 -21.20 22.67
N GLY A 703 -6.36 -21.36 23.77
CA GLY A 703 -6.85 -22.66 24.27
C GLY A 703 -8.37 -22.74 24.19
N SER A 704 -8.89 -23.88 23.73
CA SER A 704 -10.32 -24.04 23.42
C SER A 704 -10.99 -25.23 24.11
N GLY A 705 -12.31 -25.14 24.24
CA GLY A 705 -13.21 -26.22 24.63
C GLY A 705 -13.29 -27.38 23.64
N ASP A 706 -12.69 -27.26 22.45
CA ASP A 706 -12.48 -28.39 21.53
C ASP A 706 -11.25 -29.27 21.89
N GLY A 707 -10.52 -28.93 22.96
CA GLY A 707 -9.35 -29.69 23.41
C GLY A 707 -8.06 -29.39 22.65
N THR A 708 -8.09 -28.46 21.68
CA THR A 708 -6.89 -28.02 20.95
C THR A 708 -6.37 -26.68 21.48
N LEU A 709 -5.08 -26.44 21.22
CA LEU A 709 -4.55 -25.08 21.18
C LEU A 709 -4.34 -24.66 19.73
N ARG A 710 -4.34 -23.35 19.47
CA ARG A 710 -3.90 -22.79 18.19
C ARG A 710 -2.92 -21.65 18.41
N LEU A 711 -1.87 -21.63 17.61
CA LEU A 711 -1.02 -20.45 17.44
C LEU A 711 -1.48 -19.70 16.20
N TRP A 712 -1.49 -18.38 16.30
CA TRP A 712 -1.91 -17.45 15.26
C TRP A 712 -0.85 -16.38 15.06
N ASP A 713 -0.62 -15.95 13.83
CA ASP A 713 0.16 -14.74 13.57
C ASP A 713 -0.69 -13.51 13.87
N ALA A 714 -0.23 -12.67 14.79
CA ALA A 714 -0.97 -11.52 15.34
C ALA A 714 -1.18 -10.37 14.35
N ALA A 715 -0.63 -10.47 13.14
CA ALA A 715 -0.61 -9.38 12.18
C ALA A 715 -1.47 -9.69 10.93
N THR A 716 -1.49 -10.96 10.55
CA THR A 716 -2.33 -11.51 9.47
C THR A 716 -3.62 -12.14 9.97
N GLY A 717 -3.64 -12.59 11.23
CA GLY A 717 -4.73 -13.40 11.79
C GLY A 717 -4.72 -14.86 11.31
N ALA A 718 -3.70 -15.30 10.57
CA ALA A 718 -3.63 -16.67 10.08
C ALA A 718 -3.27 -17.64 11.21
N ALA A 719 -3.91 -18.82 11.21
CA ALA A 719 -3.48 -19.94 12.03
C ALA A 719 -2.10 -20.42 11.57
N LEU A 720 -1.13 -20.41 12.48
CA LEU A 720 0.21 -20.97 12.31
C LEU A 720 0.17 -22.48 12.53
N GLN A 721 -0.36 -22.91 13.67
CA GLN A 721 -0.34 -24.30 14.14
C GLN A 721 -1.61 -24.63 14.91
N THR A 722 -2.00 -25.90 14.90
CA THR A 722 -3.00 -26.49 15.81
C THR A 722 -2.29 -27.56 16.61
N LEU A 723 -2.29 -27.40 17.95
CA LEU A 723 -1.64 -28.33 18.87
C LEU A 723 -2.72 -29.25 19.43
N GLU A 724 -2.67 -30.51 19.01
CA GLU A 724 -3.61 -31.55 19.41
C GLU A 724 -2.95 -32.48 20.45
N GLY A 725 -3.71 -32.92 21.45
CA GLY A 725 -3.23 -33.91 22.42
C GLY A 725 -3.93 -33.89 23.77
N HIS A 726 -4.55 -32.78 24.17
CA HIS A 726 -5.41 -32.76 25.35
C HIS A 726 -6.74 -33.49 25.06
N SER A 727 -7.25 -34.22 26.06
CA SER A 727 -8.48 -35.02 25.92
C SER A 727 -9.75 -34.30 26.39
N TYR A 728 -9.59 -33.11 26.96
CA TYR A 728 -10.66 -32.27 27.53
C TYR A 728 -10.37 -30.78 27.22
N PRO A 729 -11.37 -29.88 27.41
CA PRO A 729 -11.20 -28.44 27.25
C PRO A 729 -9.89 -27.89 27.80
N VAL A 730 -9.14 -27.16 26.97
CA VAL A 730 -8.00 -26.36 27.40
C VAL A 730 -8.57 -25.10 28.07
N THR A 731 -8.21 -24.87 29.33
CA THR A 731 -8.76 -23.79 30.18
C THR A 731 -7.78 -22.64 30.37
N SER A 732 -6.48 -22.89 30.23
CA SER A 732 -5.43 -21.88 30.38
C SER A 732 -4.26 -22.13 29.42
N VAL A 733 -3.70 -21.06 28.89
CA VAL A 733 -2.50 -21.07 28.03
C VAL A 733 -1.56 -19.93 28.43
N ALA A 734 -0.25 -20.13 28.29
CA ALA A 734 0.73 -19.06 28.48
C ALA A 734 1.99 -19.30 27.64
N PHE A 735 2.67 -18.23 27.23
CA PHE A 735 4.01 -18.28 26.65
C PHE A 735 5.09 -18.23 27.74
N SER A 736 6.24 -18.85 27.47
CA SER A 736 7.48 -18.59 28.20
C SER A 736 7.96 -17.15 27.98
N PRO A 737 8.76 -16.56 28.90
CA PRO A 737 9.25 -15.18 28.74
C PRO A 737 10.14 -14.94 27.50
N ASP A 738 10.76 -15.99 26.96
CA ASP A 738 11.54 -15.96 25.71
C ASP A 738 10.71 -16.26 24.46
N GLY A 739 9.41 -16.56 24.62
CA GLY A 739 8.48 -16.89 23.54
C GLY A 739 8.70 -18.25 22.87
N ARG A 740 9.67 -19.06 23.32
CA ARG A 740 10.04 -20.35 22.68
C ARG A 740 9.13 -21.51 23.05
N GLN A 741 8.42 -21.41 24.17
CA GLN A 741 7.54 -22.47 24.65
C GLN A 741 6.14 -21.93 24.95
N VAL A 742 5.15 -22.80 24.75
CA VAL A 742 3.78 -22.63 25.26
C VAL A 742 3.56 -23.66 26.36
N VAL A 743 2.93 -23.25 27.46
CA VAL A 743 2.35 -24.17 28.44
C VAL A 743 0.82 -24.11 28.37
N SER A 744 0.18 -25.26 28.52
CA SER A 744 -1.27 -25.41 28.48
C SER A 744 -1.79 -26.22 29.66
N GLY A 745 -2.94 -25.81 30.20
CA GLY A 745 -3.68 -26.57 31.21
C GLY A 745 -5.07 -26.94 30.70
N SER A 746 -5.48 -28.18 30.98
CA SER A 746 -6.75 -28.76 30.52
C SER A 746 -7.50 -29.43 31.66
N GLY A 747 -8.81 -29.57 31.47
CA GLY A 747 -9.67 -30.43 32.29
C GLY A 747 -9.30 -31.92 32.29
N ASP A 748 -8.30 -32.34 31.50
CA ASP A 748 -7.74 -33.70 31.51
C ASP A 748 -6.73 -33.95 32.65
N SER A 749 -6.62 -33.01 33.61
CA SER A 749 -5.73 -33.09 34.77
C SER A 749 -4.22 -33.03 34.43
N THR A 750 -3.86 -32.63 33.20
CA THR A 750 -2.47 -32.47 32.77
C THR A 750 -2.10 -31.02 32.45
N LEU A 751 -0.82 -30.70 32.67
CA LEU A 751 -0.15 -29.56 32.05
C LEU A 751 0.72 -30.06 30.91
N ARG A 752 0.72 -29.38 29.75
CA ARG A 752 1.59 -29.74 28.62
C ARG A 752 2.46 -28.57 28.19
N PHE A 753 3.71 -28.88 27.87
CA PHE A 753 4.67 -27.96 27.27
C PHE A 753 4.80 -28.27 25.79
N TRP A 754 4.81 -27.22 24.99
CA TRP A 754 4.90 -27.28 23.54
C TRP A 754 6.00 -26.35 23.05
N ASP A 755 6.71 -26.75 22.03
CA ASP A 755 7.63 -25.87 21.30
C ASP A 755 6.83 -24.91 20.42
N ALA A 756 7.03 -23.61 20.58
CA ALA A 756 6.22 -22.58 19.90
C ALA A 756 6.58 -22.40 18.41
N ALA A 757 7.71 -22.95 17.96
CA ALA A 757 8.15 -22.86 16.56
C ALA A 757 7.68 -24.07 15.75
N THR A 758 7.73 -25.28 16.33
CA THR A 758 7.43 -26.55 15.65
C THR A 758 6.07 -27.15 16.03
N GLY A 759 5.47 -26.70 17.13
CA GLY A 759 4.24 -27.26 17.67
C GLY A 759 4.41 -28.63 18.34
N ALA A 760 5.64 -29.12 18.46
CA ALA A 760 5.92 -30.41 19.07
C ALA A 760 5.60 -30.39 20.58
N ALA A 761 4.93 -31.43 21.08
CA ALA A 761 4.78 -31.65 22.52
C ALA A 761 6.14 -32.02 23.12
N LEU A 762 6.65 -31.17 24.03
CA LEU A 762 7.94 -31.33 24.69
C LEU A 762 7.83 -32.17 25.97
N GLN A 763 6.81 -31.91 26.77
CA GLN A 763 6.63 -32.55 28.07
C GLN A 763 5.16 -32.54 28.51
N THR A 764 4.72 -33.59 29.19
CA THR A 764 3.44 -33.62 29.92
C THR A 764 3.74 -33.78 31.41
N LEU A 765 3.07 -32.98 32.24
CA LEU A 765 3.10 -33.10 33.70
C LEU A 765 1.71 -33.55 34.18
N GLU A 766 1.72 -34.62 34.98
CA GLU A 766 0.54 -35.20 35.62
C GLU A 766 0.58 -34.91 37.13
N GLY A 767 -0.58 -34.88 37.78
CA GLY A 767 -0.71 -34.69 39.23
C GLY A 767 -1.82 -33.75 39.69
N HIS A 768 -2.49 -33.06 38.76
CA HIS A 768 -3.58 -32.13 39.07
C HIS A 768 -4.93 -32.87 39.14
N SER A 769 -5.12 -33.71 40.17
CA SER A 769 -6.24 -34.65 40.29
C SER A 769 -7.62 -34.03 40.61
N GLY A 770 -7.90 -32.80 40.14
CA GLY A 770 -9.12 -32.04 40.41
C GLY A 770 -9.20 -30.74 39.61
N TRP A 771 -10.39 -30.16 39.56
CA TRP A 771 -10.71 -28.87 38.94
C TRP A 771 -10.64 -27.72 39.95
#